data_AF-B9A8X2-F1
#
_entry.id   AF-B9A8X2-F1
#
_cell.length_a   1.000
_cell.length_b   1.000
_cell.length_c   1.000
_cell.angle_alpha   90.00
_cell.angle_beta   90.00
_cell.angle_gamma   90.00
#
_symmetry.space_group_name_H-M   'P 1'
#
loop_
_entity.id
_entity.type
_entity.pdbx_description
1 polymer ?
#
loop_
_entity_poly.entity_id
_entity_poly.type
_entity_poly.pdbx_seq_one_letter_code
_entity_poly.pdbx_strand_id
1 'polypeptide(L)'
;MSRYSLKNILLTKDAILIFAILSKLCYSNTGVNISQRGFMHVPKQQTSFYQEDKQFLSRSYTSKEEFIREYKKLYRRKAKAEELYLLVLTELEEAISDGNVDSLKKLSNFIDYISDAEDQVTLRDYYDNANNPVKSTNLVILACKHNKVKILEYLLGNNSKILSNLSVGIRETTILPDDEDETCHNAFYYAIRSGNVELLDTLINKWPGNYFAVHFRELDEILSRAYEELKLKNVFLSEEIEIFVENKLINLRFFSSASGQDQNVKSYLNNIRERIELVLQNISLLKAEYSNTEKVDEKFLFIAKFIAQNIHILKRQLKSTYDRLPWEEMEFCLISFVSSHIKRQEMNLFYNATLNKSKILDHLENFAKKLKEEKDIIEGVDIGKFADLPKLKRERVVAEIVSNYPQFGELYSDYQQIRDIHSLEKISDYIKLALSANPKEREGQLIITRVLQVIGEYLKNTLESPKLSSTTSELLLLSLPKNTREVIIDLRNSLSHAYSLSKRTEIEENTDVNFFIGVQNDTKRIDNVITDILYNNKIKIVIILLKKITSSENLDEIKEVAGIFSNVELDEMITESFKVMEHDKLEKLIKELSNNITEKTNYEKELFNKIDNIINFAKTKSKNIRTDYVTAFISLKSLDVGLNDNKIDHNVIRGIKFFANKTLENIPSQIESHNLKEIAELSMKISHSVRSRIQDDNLDKVNRLTCEIFYIAELGTGDLKWI
;
A
#
# COMPACT_ATOMS: atom_id res chain seq x y z
N MET A 1 -22.36 -14.82 -27.66
CA MET A 1 -23.25 -13.65 -27.71
C MET A 1 -24.25 -13.74 -26.57
N SER A 2 -24.04 -13.03 -25.47
CA SER A 2 -25.12 -12.45 -24.67
C SER A 2 -24.53 -11.20 -23.99
N ARG A 3 -25.00 -10.05 -24.48
CA ARG A 3 -24.62 -8.71 -24.06
C ARG A 3 -25.37 -8.37 -22.77
N TYR A 4 -25.00 -8.91 -21.63
CA TYR A 4 -25.41 -8.38 -20.33
C TYR A 4 -24.39 -8.88 -19.29
N SER A 5 -23.69 -7.93 -18.63
CA SER A 5 -22.88 -8.07 -17.40
C SER A 5 -21.36 -7.72 -17.45
N LEU A 6 -20.77 -7.23 -18.55
CA LEU A 6 -19.42 -6.64 -18.45
C LEU A 6 -19.41 -5.31 -17.65
N LYS A 7 -20.51 -4.53 -17.73
CA LYS A 7 -20.62 -3.21 -17.09
C LYS A 7 -20.66 -3.25 -15.55
N ASN A 8 -21.13 -4.35 -14.95
CA ASN A 8 -21.21 -4.49 -13.49
C ASN A 8 -20.01 -5.21 -12.88
N ILE A 9 -19.19 -5.89 -13.69
CA ILE A 9 -17.95 -6.52 -13.22
C ILE A 9 -16.82 -5.48 -13.14
N LEU A 10 -16.80 -4.52 -14.06
CA LEU A 10 -15.76 -3.47 -14.17
C LEU A 10 -15.84 -2.34 -13.11
N LEU A 11 -17.00 -2.10 -12.49
CA LEU A 11 -17.21 -0.91 -11.65
C LEU A 11 -17.24 -1.15 -10.13
N THR A 12 -17.57 -2.37 -9.66
CA THR A 12 -17.74 -2.61 -8.21
C THR A 12 -16.77 -3.64 -7.61
N LYS A 13 -16.26 -4.61 -8.37
CA LYS A 13 -15.26 -5.58 -7.87
C LYS A 13 -13.81 -5.17 -8.16
N ASP A 14 -13.59 -4.33 -9.18
CA ASP A 14 -12.25 -3.93 -9.64
C ASP A 14 -11.68 -2.65 -9.01
N ALA A 15 -12.55 -1.84 -8.39
CA ALA A 15 -12.14 -0.68 -7.60
C ALA A 15 -11.35 -1.10 -6.35
N ILE A 16 -11.58 -2.33 -5.86
CA ILE A 16 -11.12 -2.83 -4.55
C ILE A 16 -9.66 -3.27 -4.56
N LEU A 17 -9.08 -3.73 -5.68
CA LEU A 17 -7.65 -4.05 -5.72
C LEU A 17 -6.77 -2.80 -5.92
N ILE A 18 -7.29 -1.82 -6.66
CA ILE A 18 -6.71 -0.47 -6.69
C ILE A 18 -6.89 0.19 -5.32
N PHE A 19 -8.02 -0.06 -4.63
CA PHE A 19 -8.20 0.31 -3.22
C PHE A 19 -7.25 -0.46 -2.31
N ALA A 20 -6.98 -1.76 -2.46
CA ALA A 20 -6.12 -2.57 -1.59
C ALA A 20 -4.64 -2.15 -1.69
N ILE A 21 -4.20 -1.79 -2.90
CA ILE A 21 -2.85 -1.27 -3.15
C ILE A 21 -2.73 0.20 -2.69
N LEU A 22 -3.81 1.01 -2.82
CA LEU A 22 -3.87 2.39 -2.33
C LEU A 22 -4.36 2.54 -0.87
N SER A 23 -4.83 1.48 -0.21
CA SER A 23 -5.39 1.47 1.17
C SER A 23 -4.41 0.92 2.19
N LYS A 24 -3.13 0.76 1.81
CA LYS A 24 -2.00 0.88 2.76
C LYS A 24 -1.92 2.27 3.43
N LEU A 25 -2.99 3.07 3.32
CA LEU A 25 -3.15 4.49 3.64
C LEU A 25 -4.57 4.71 4.24
N CYS A 26 -4.68 4.39 5.54
CA CYS A 26 -5.68 4.73 6.59
C CYS A 26 -7.20 4.71 6.32
N TYR A 27 -7.97 4.18 7.30
CA TYR A 27 -9.07 4.84 8.06
C TYR A 27 -9.45 3.99 9.31
N SER A 28 -10.28 4.53 10.22
CA SER A 28 -10.27 4.35 11.70
C SER A 28 -11.51 3.70 12.36
N ASN A 29 -11.29 3.12 13.56
CA ASN A 29 -12.17 2.79 14.72
C ASN A 29 -13.36 1.81 14.53
N THR A 30 -13.56 0.81 15.40
CA THR A 30 -13.88 0.91 16.84
C THR A 30 -13.24 -0.15 17.74
N GLY A 31 -13.04 0.20 19.02
CA GLY A 31 -12.47 -0.66 20.06
C GLY A 31 -13.45 -1.72 20.57
N VAL A 32 -12.90 -2.88 20.91
CA VAL A 32 -13.61 -3.94 21.62
C VAL A 32 -13.07 -3.99 23.06
N ASN A 33 -13.95 -3.67 24.00
CA ASN A 33 -13.75 -3.91 25.43
C ASN A 33 -13.68 -5.42 25.68
N ILE A 34 -12.53 -5.90 26.15
CA ILE A 34 -12.42 -7.24 26.72
C ILE A 34 -12.97 -7.15 28.16
N SER A 35 -14.21 -7.60 28.35
CA SER A 35 -14.76 -7.81 29.68
C SER A 35 -14.08 -9.02 30.31
N GLN A 36 -13.39 -8.79 31.43
CA GLN A 36 -12.93 -9.85 32.33
C GLN A 36 -14.16 -10.60 32.87
N ARG A 37 -14.28 -11.89 32.54
CA ARG A 37 -15.25 -12.78 33.20
C ARG A 37 -14.86 -12.93 34.66
N GLY A 38 -15.71 -12.42 35.54
CA GLY A 38 -15.65 -12.67 36.97
C GLY A 38 -15.84 -14.15 37.28
N PHE A 39 -14.99 -14.68 38.15
CA PHE A 39 -15.12 -16.02 38.71
C PHE A 39 -16.43 -16.11 39.51
N MET A 40 -17.40 -16.86 39.00
CA MET A 40 -18.57 -17.27 39.77
C MET A 40 -18.22 -18.47 40.65
N HIS A 41 -18.59 -18.36 41.93
CA HIS A 41 -18.43 -19.39 42.94
C HIS A 41 -19.36 -20.58 42.62
N VAL A 42 -18.78 -21.75 42.33
CA VAL A 42 -19.52 -23.00 42.04
C VAL A 42 -19.88 -23.73 43.35
N PRO A 43 -21.11 -24.23 43.57
CA PRO A 43 -21.50 -24.97 44.77
C PRO A 43 -20.83 -26.35 44.87
N LYS A 44 -20.53 -26.82 46.09
CA LYS A 44 -19.82 -28.08 46.41
C LYS A 44 -20.40 -29.38 45.81
N GLN A 45 -21.68 -29.39 45.40
CA GLN A 45 -22.31 -30.58 44.77
C GLN A 45 -21.95 -30.71 43.28
N GLN A 46 -21.85 -29.59 42.54
CA GLN A 46 -21.42 -29.57 41.13
C GLN A 46 -19.96 -30.03 40.97
N THR A 47 -19.11 -29.77 41.98
CA THR A 47 -17.71 -30.19 41.98
C THR A 47 -17.54 -31.72 42.06
N SER A 48 -18.49 -32.44 42.68
CA SER A 48 -18.44 -33.90 42.82
C SER A 48 -18.83 -34.65 41.54
N PHE A 49 -19.87 -34.19 40.84
CA PHE A 49 -20.28 -34.77 39.55
C PHE A 49 -19.25 -34.51 38.45
N TYR A 50 -18.68 -33.30 38.42
CA TYR A 50 -17.60 -32.95 37.48
C TYR A 50 -16.36 -33.85 37.64
N GLN A 51 -16.00 -34.24 38.88
CA GLN A 51 -14.89 -35.16 39.13
C GLN A 51 -15.20 -36.60 38.69
N GLU A 52 -16.43 -37.08 38.90
CA GLU A 52 -16.90 -38.38 38.41
C GLU A 52 -16.87 -38.46 36.88
N ASP A 53 -17.32 -37.40 36.20
CA ASP A 53 -17.40 -37.34 34.74
C ASP A 53 -16.00 -37.24 34.12
N LYS A 54 -15.10 -36.44 34.69
CA LYS A 54 -13.67 -36.45 34.30
C LYS A 54 -13.03 -37.82 34.50
N GLN A 55 -13.35 -38.49 35.60
CA GLN A 55 -12.85 -39.85 35.82
C GLN A 55 -13.39 -40.81 34.76
N PHE A 56 -14.67 -40.70 34.37
CA PHE A 56 -15.27 -41.50 33.30
C PHE A 56 -14.58 -41.30 31.95
N LEU A 57 -14.29 -40.05 31.57
CA LEU A 57 -13.58 -39.72 30.31
C LEU A 57 -12.10 -40.11 30.34
N SER A 58 -11.47 -40.13 31.52
CA SER A 58 -10.07 -40.54 31.67
C SER A 58 -9.84 -42.03 31.47
N ARG A 59 -10.87 -42.87 31.64
CA ARG A 59 -10.78 -44.33 31.47
C ARG A 59 -10.39 -44.72 30.04
N SER A 60 -9.73 -45.86 29.93
CA SER A 60 -9.47 -46.54 28.67
C SER A 60 -10.52 -47.63 28.49
N TYR A 61 -11.36 -47.52 27.47
CA TYR A 61 -12.35 -48.52 27.11
C TYR A 61 -11.75 -49.47 26.07
N THR A 62 -11.94 -50.77 26.26
CA THR A 62 -11.40 -51.81 25.39
C THR A 62 -12.22 -52.01 24.11
N SER A 63 -13.50 -51.60 24.13
CA SER A 63 -14.36 -51.59 22.94
C SER A 63 -15.47 -50.53 23.02
N LYS A 64 -16.11 -50.25 21.87
CA LYS A 64 -17.29 -49.38 21.77
C LYS A 64 -18.47 -49.90 22.60
N GLU A 65 -18.69 -51.21 22.60
CA GLU A 65 -19.78 -51.85 23.35
C GLU A 65 -19.57 -51.73 24.86
N GLU A 66 -18.32 -51.78 25.32
CA GLU A 66 -18.00 -51.54 26.73
C GLU A 66 -18.34 -50.11 27.14
N PHE A 67 -17.94 -49.12 26.32
CA PHE A 67 -18.28 -47.71 26.56
C PHE A 67 -19.79 -47.51 26.66
N ILE A 68 -20.56 -47.99 25.66
CA ILE A 68 -22.01 -47.80 25.61
C ILE A 68 -22.70 -48.46 26.82
N ARG A 69 -22.22 -49.65 27.24
CA ARG A 69 -22.77 -50.35 28.41
C ARG A 69 -22.57 -49.56 29.69
N GLU A 70 -21.36 -49.05 29.94
CA GLU A 70 -21.08 -48.25 31.14
C GLU A 70 -21.77 -46.88 31.09
N TYR A 71 -21.84 -46.28 29.90
CA TYR A 71 -22.58 -45.04 29.66
C TYR A 71 -24.07 -45.20 30.03
N LYS A 72 -24.76 -46.21 29.47
CA LYS A 72 -26.18 -46.51 29.78
C LYS A 72 -26.41 -46.91 31.25
N LYS A 73 -25.38 -47.37 31.95
CA LYS A 73 -25.46 -47.71 33.37
C LYS A 73 -25.40 -46.46 34.26
N LEU A 74 -24.47 -45.55 33.98
CA LEU A 74 -24.17 -44.39 34.82
C LEU A 74 -25.00 -43.15 34.46
N TYR A 75 -25.39 -43.00 33.21
CA TYR A 75 -26.01 -41.80 32.64
C TYR A 75 -27.47 -42.03 32.21
N ARG A 76 -28.25 -42.80 33.00
CA ARG A 76 -29.67 -43.08 32.70
C ARG A 76 -30.58 -41.85 32.76
N ARG A 77 -30.16 -40.80 33.48
CA ARG A 77 -30.93 -39.56 33.61
C ARG A 77 -30.46 -38.60 32.52
N LYS A 78 -31.40 -38.10 31.72
CA LYS A 78 -31.14 -37.12 30.65
C LYS A 78 -30.22 -35.98 31.09
N ALA A 79 -30.50 -35.35 32.23
CA ALA A 79 -29.67 -34.26 32.75
C ALA A 79 -28.19 -34.65 33.02
N LYS A 80 -27.93 -35.88 33.50
CA LYS A 80 -26.55 -36.34 33.74
C LYS A 80 -25.83 -36.70 32.43
N ALA A 81 -26.55 -37.29 31.48
CA ALA A 81 -26.04 -37.56 30.14
C ALA A 81 -25.70 -36.26 29.39
N GLU A 82 -26.56 -35.25 29.51
CA GLU A 82 -26.35 -33.90 28.98
C GLU A 82 -25.11 -33.23 29.60
N GLU A 83 -24.93 -33.29 30.92
CA GLU A 83 -23.73 -32.77 31.60
C GLU A 83 -22.44 -33.43 31.09
N LEU A 84 -22.42 -34.76 30.92
CA LEU A 84 -21.28 -35.46 30.34
C LEU A 84 -21.03 -35.04 28.89
N TYR A 85 -22.08 -34.92 28.09
CA TYR A 85 -21.97 -34.53 26.69
C TYR A 85 -21.37 -33.12 26.56
N LEU A 86 -21.84 -32.16 27.38
CA LEU A 86 -21.27 -30.82 27.45
C LEU A 86 -19.81 -30.82 27.91
N LEU A 87 -19.46 -31.69 28.87
CA LEU A 87 -18.06 -31.87 29.29
C LEU A 87 -17.19 -32.39 28.14
N VAL A 88 -17.67 -33.38 27.37
CA VAL A 88 -16.96 -33.88 26.19
C VAL A 88 -16.72 -32.78 25.16
N LEU A 89 -17.72 -31.92 24.90
CA LEU A 89 -17.56 -30.78 23.99
C LEU A 89 -16.60 -29.71 24.53
N THR A 90 -16.58 -29.50 25.85
CA THR A 90 -15.63 -28.57 26.50
C THR A 90 -14.20 -29.09 26.38
N GLU A 91 -13.96 -30.35 26.71
CA GLU A 91 -12.63 -30.97 26.58
C GLU A 91 -12.21 -31.08 25.11
N LEU A 92 -13.17 -31.15 24.16
CA LEU A 92 -12.91 -31.13 22.73
C LEU A 92 -12.39 -29.75 22.28
N GLU A 93 -13.04 -28.67 22.72
CA GLU A 93 -12.58 -27.29 22.48
C GLU A 93 -11.18 -27.06 23.08
N GLU A 94 -10.94 -27.54 24.31
CA GLU A 94 -9.62 -27.47 24.96
C GLU A 94 -8.57 -28.26 24.16
N ALA A 95 -8.87 -29.49 23.73
CA ALA A 95 -7.95 -30.30 22.93
C ALA A 95 -7.58 -29.63 21.59
N ILE A 96 -8.52 -28.95 20.95
CA ILE A 96 -8.26 -28.15 19.74
C ILE A 96 -7.37 -26.96 20.09
N SER A 97 -7.72 -26.20 21.12
CA SER A 97 -6.96 -25.02 21.58
C SER A 97 -5.52 -25.34 21.95
N ASP A 98 -5.28 -26.51 22.54
CA ASP A 98 -3.95 -26.98 22.91
C ASP A 98 -3.19 -27.60 21.72
N GLY A 99 -3.92 -28.08 20.70
CA GLY A 99 -3.33 -28.81 19.57
C GLY A 99 -3.07 -30.29 19.87
N ASN A 100 -3.81 -30.87 20.81
CA ASN A 100 -3.66 -32.27 21.22
C ASN A 100 -4.50 -33.19 20.32
N VAL A 101 -3.86 -33.70 19.26
CA VAL A 101 -4.49 -34.58 18.27
C VAL A 101 -4.96 -35.91 18.87
N ASP A 102 -4.27 -36.45 19.87
CA ASP A 102 -4.64 -37.74 20.47
C ASP A 102 -5.86 -37.62 21.38
N SER A 103 -5.93 -36.55 22.19
CA SER A 103 -7.14 -36.21 22.94
C SER A 103 -8.32 -35.95 22.01
N LEU A 104 -8.11 -35.20 20.92
CA LEU A 104 -9.15 -34.95 19.91
C LEU A 104 -9.70 -36.26 19.32
N LYS A 105 -8.83 -37.21 18.94
CA LYS A 105 -9.23 -38.53 18.44
C LYS A 105 -10.04 -39.31 19.48
N LYS A 106 -9.59 -39.31 20.74
CA LYS A 106 -10.29 -39.99 21.84
C LYS A 106 -11.70 -39.43 22.04
N LEU A 107 -11.81 -38.10 22.12
CA LEU A 107 -13.08 -37.40 22.32
C LEU A 107 -14.00 -37.53 21.10
N SER A 108 -13.46 -37.51 19.89
CA SER A 108 -14.20 -37.81 18.66
C SER A 108 -14.86 -39.20 18.71
N ASN A 109 -14.13 -40.20 19.19
CA ASN A 109 -14.68 -41.55 19.34
C ASN A 109 -15.78 -41.59 20.40
N PHE A 110 -15.64 -40.86 21.51
CA PHE A 110 -16.69 -40.76 22.52
C PHE A 110 -17.97 -40.11 21.99
N ILE A 111 -17.85 -39.04 21.18
CA ILE A 111 -19.00 -38.43 20.51
C ILE A 111 -19.68 -39.45 19.59
N ASP A 112 -18.92 -40.21 18.80
CA ASP A 112 -19.47 -41.29 17.96
C ASP A 112 -20.25 -42.32 18.80
N TYR A 113 -19.66 -42.78 19.90
CA TYR A 113 -20.29 -43.78 20.77
C TYR A 113 -21.54 -43.28 21.49
N ILE A 114 -21.56 -42.02 21.90
CA ILE A 114 -22.75 -41.38 22.48
C ILE A 114 -23.83 -41.22 21.41
N SER A 115 -23.46 -40.83 20.19
CA SER A 115 -24.39 -40.71 19.07
C SER A 115 -25.07 -42.03 18.68
N ASP A 116 -24.42 -43.18 18.92
CA ASP A 116 -25.05 -44.50 18.74
C ASP A 116 -25.90 -44.95 19.93
N ALA A 117 -25.68 -44.36 21.11
CA ALA A 117 -26.37 -44.73 22.34
C ALA A 117 -27.69 -43.97 22.53
N GLU A 118 -27.77 -42.73 22.03
CA GLU A 118 -28.89 -41.80 22.16
C GLU A 118 -29.64 -41.60 20.83
N ASP A 119 -30.90 -41.18 20.90
CA ASP A 119 -31.67 -40.82 19.71
C ASP A 119 -31.35 -39.37 19.25
N GLN A 120 -31.65 -39.09 17.98
CA GLN A 120 -31.33 -37.78 17.36
C GLN A 120 -32.02 -36.59 18.05
N VAL A 121 -33.24 -36.75 18.58
CA VAL A 121 -33.95 -35.66 19.25
C VAL A 121 -33.23 -35.32 20.55
N THR A 122 -32.83 -36.33 21.31
CA THR A 122 -32.06 -36.17 22.54
C THR A 122 -30.69 -35.52 22.29
N LEU A 123 -29.96 -35.94 21.25
CA LEU A 123 -28.67 -35.32 20.89
C LEU A 123 -28.81 -33.85 20.45
N ARG A 124 -29.89 -33.52 19.72
CA ARG A 124 -30.20 -32.14 19.34
C ARG A 124 -30.47 -31.28 20.57
N ASP A 125 -31.25 -31.78 21.53
CA ASP A 125 -31.50 -31.09 22.80
C ASP A 125 -30.19 -30.82 23.57
N TYR A 126 -29.28 -31.80 23.64
CA TYR A 126 -27.98 -31.63 24.30
C TYR A 126 -27.12 -30.56 23.62
N TYR A 127 -27.09 -30.56 22.29
CA TYR A 127 -26.30 -29.61 21.53
C TYR A 127 -26.87 -28.19 21.57
N ASP A 128 -28.19 -28.03 21.58
CA ASP A 128 -28.85 -26.73 21.61
C ASP A 128 -28.81 -26.07 23.00
N ASN A 129 -28.26 -26.74 24.01
CA ASN A 129 -28.01 -26.18 25.32
C ASN A 129 -27.18 -24.87 25.23
N ALA A 130 -27.56 -23.86 26.01
CA ALA A 130 -26.89 -22.55 26.02
C ALA A 130 -25.42 -22.61 26.48
N ASN A 131 -25.05 -23.64 27.24
CA ASN A 131 -23.68 -23.84 27.74
C ASN A 131 -22.81 -24.66 26.78
N ASN A 132 -23.31 -25.06 25.60
CA ASN A 132 -22.49 -25.76 24.63
C ASN A 132 -21.39 -24.82 24.08
N PRO A 133 -20.09 -25.14 24.30
CA PRO A 133 -18.98 -24.29 23.88
C PRO A 133 -18.86 -24.13 22.36
N VAL A 134 -19.30 -25.13 21.60
CA VAL A 134 -19.19 -25.14 20.13
C VAL A 134 -20.50 -24.77 19.43
N LYS A 135 -21.50 -24.26 20.16
CA LYS A 135 -22.83 -23.95 19.61
C LYS A 135 -22.79 -22.90 18.51
N SER A 136 -22.00 -21.84 18.69
CA SER A 136 -21.93 -20.72 17.77
C SER A 136 -20.72 -20.78 16.84
N THR A 137 -20.04 -21.92 16.73
CA THR A 137 -18.85 -22.09 15.88
C THR A 137 -18.79 -23.50 15.32
N ASN A 138 -17.75 -23.83 14.55
CA ASN A 138 -17.47 -25.19 14.12
C ASN A 138 -15.99 -25.53 14.37
N LEU A 139 -15.65 -26.83 14.36
CA LEU A 139 -14.30 -27.29 14.71
C LEU A 139 -13.23 -26.81 13.72
N VAL A 140 -13.60 -26.54 12.46
CA VAL A 140 -12.70 -25.99 11.43
C VAL A 140 -12.35 -24.54 11.76
N ILE A 141 -13.35 -23.72 12.11
CA ILE A 141 -13.13 -22.33 12.56
C ILE A 141 -12.25 -22.31 13.81
N LEU A 142 -12.52 -23.16 14.81
CA LEU A 142 -11.69 -23.27 16.02
C LEU A 142 -10.24 -23.64 15.71
N ALA A 143 -10.02 -24.64 14.86
CA ALA A 143 -8.67 -25.04 14.45
C ALA A 143 -7.91 -23.88 13.77
N CYS A 144 -8.60 -23.09 12.94
CA CYS A 144 -8.01 -21.91 12.32
C CYS A 144 -7.77 -20.77 13.32
N LYS A 145 -8.72 -20.50 14.21
CA LYS A 145 -8.67 -19.46 15.25
C LYS A 145 -7.48 -19.67 16.21
N HIS A 146 -7.16 -20.93 16.52
CA HIS A 146 -6.03 -21.30 17.38
C HIS A 146 -4.74 -21.66 16.61
N ASN A 147 -4.69 -21.48 15.29
CA ASN A 147 -3.55 -21.77 14.43
C ASN A 147 -3.02 -23.22 14.55
N LYS A 148 -3.88 -24.22 14.39
CA LYS A 148 -3.55 -25.64 14.62
C LYS A 148 -3.63 -26.48 13.35
N VAL A 149 -2.55 -26.46 12.56
CA VAL A 149 -2.44 -27.20 11.29
C VAL A 149 -2.76 -28.68 11.46
N LYS A 150 -2.08 -29.39 12.39
CA LYS A 150 -2.27 -30.84 12.59
C LYS A 150 -3.69 -31.21 13.02
N ILE A 151 -4.37 -30.34 13.75
CA ILE A 151 -5.78 -30.52 14.12
C ILE A 151 -6.65 -30.38 12.88
N LEU A 152 -6.45 -29.32 12.10
CA LEU A 152 -7.17 -29.09 10.85
C LEU A 152 -6.99 -30.26 9.87
N GLU A 153 -5.75 -30.75 9.71
CA GLU A 153 -5.46 -31.92 8.87
C GLU A 153 -6.19 -33.18 9.31
N TYR A 154 -6.32 -33.41 10.62
CA TYR A 154 -7.10 -34.52 11.15
C TYR A 154 -8.59 -34.32 10.88
N LEU A 155 -9.13 -33.13 11.20
CA LEU A 155 -10.56 -32.81 11.03
C LEU A 155 -11.01 -32.98 9.57
N LEU A 156 -10.19 -32.50 8.63
CA LEU A 156 -10.44 -32.56 7.19
C LEU A 156 -10.02 -33.88 6.54
N GLY A 157 -9.35 -34.77 7.28
CA GLY A 157 -8.88 -36.05 6.77
C GLY A 157 -10.00 -37.07 6.60
N ASN A 158 -9.86 -37.99 5.63
CA ASN A 158 -10.85 -39.02 5.29
C ASN A 158 -11.26 -39.95 6.45
N ASN A 159 -10.47 -40.01 7.53
CA ASN A 159 -10.71 -40.89 8.68
C ASN A 159 -11.52 -40.22 9.79
N SER A 160 -11.80 -38.91 9.68
CA SER A 160 -12.50 -38.14 10.70
C SER A 160 -14.00 -38.07 10.40
N LYS A 161 -14.80 -38.68 11.29
CA LYS A 161 -16.27 -38.59 11.25
C LYS A 161 -16.83 -37.48 12.13
N ILE A 162 -15.98 -36.77 12.88
CA ILE A 162 -16.47 -35.80 13.87
C ILE A 162 -17.24 -34.66 13.21
N LEU A 163 -16.76 -34.18 12.06
CA LEU A 163 -17.44 -33.12 11.31
C LEU A 163 -18.82 -33.58 10.86
N SER A 164 -18.97 -34.78 10.30
CA SER A 164 -20.29 -35.34 9.92
C SER A 164 -21.18 -35.63 11.11
N ASN A 165 -20.64 -36.12 12.22
CA ASN A 165 -21.41 -36.48 13.41
C ASN A 165 -22.04 -35.22 14.05
N LEU A 166 -21.32 -34.10 14.06
CA LEU A 166 -21.83 -32.83 14.57
C LEU A 166 -22.69 -32.07 13.53
N SER A 167 -22.39 -32.18 12.23
CA SER A 167 -23.07 -31.41 11.17
C SER A 167 -24.31 -32.06 10.56
N VAL A 168 -24.41 -33.39 10.56
CA VAL A 168 -25.53 -34.15 9.95
C VAL A 168 -26.36 -34.86 11.02
N GLY A 169 -25.73 -35.26 12.13
CA GLY A 169 -26.41 -35.99 13.21
C GLY A 169 -27.23 -35.11 14.15
N ILE A 170 -26.99 -33.80 14.16
CA ILE A 170 -27.47 -32.88 15.20
C ILE A 170 -28.09 -31.63 14.58
N ARG A 171 -27.32 -30.95 13.69
CA ARG A 171 -27.83 -29.94 12.75
C ARG A 171 -28.17 -30.64 11.44
N GLU A 172 -29.13 -30.15 10.68
CA GLU A 172 -29.42 -30.68 9.33
C GLU A 172 -28.64 -29.87 8.27
N THR A 173 -27.38 -29.52 8.55
CA THR A 173 -26.59 -28.58 7.74
C THR A 173 -25.13 -29.01 7.62
N THR A 174 -24.70 -29.38 6.40
CA THR A 174 -23.28 -29.59 6.06
C THR A 174 -22.47 -28.34 6.36
N ILE A 175 -21.23 -28.51 6.87
CA ILE A 175 -20.30 -27.39 7.11
C ILE A 175 -20.00 -26.67 5.81
N LEU A 176 -20.18 -25.35 5.78
CA LEU A 176 -19.92 -24.52 4.63
C LEU A 176 -18.66 -23.67 4.81
N PRO A 177 -17.93 -23.38 3.71
CA PRO A 177 -16.79 -22.46 3.72
C PRO A 177 -17.06 -21.07 4.30
N ASP A 178 -18.29 -20.59 4.21
CA ASP A 178 -18.74 -19.28 4.66
C ASP A 178 -19.43 -19.30 6.03
N ASP A 179 -19.43 -20.44 6.74
CA ASP A 179 -19.87 -20.51 8.13
C ASP A 179 -19.09 -19.51 9.00
N GLU A 180 -19.80 -18.75 9.82
CA GLU A 180 -19.26 -17.74 10.72
C GLU A 180 -19.42 -18.14 12.19
N ASP A 181 -18.47 -17.71 13.03
CA ASP A 181 -18.58 -17.87 14.48
C ASP A 181 -19.37 -16.74 15.17
N GLU A 182 -19.43 -16.75 16.50
CA GLU A 182 -20.07 -15.70 17.31
C GLU A 182 -19.49 -14.29 17.12
N THR A 183 -18.32 -14.18 16.50
CA THR A 183 -17.67 -12.90 16.17
C THR A 183 -17.88 -12.49 14.71
N CYS A 184 -18.73 -13.21 13.98
CA CYS A 184 -19.02 -13.02 12.57
C CYS A 184 -17.78 -13.21 11.67
N HIS A 185 -16.89 -14.15 12.05
CA HIS A 185 -15.69 -14.50 11.27
C HIS A 185 -15.70 -15.96 10.84
N ASN A 186 -15.30 -16.20 9.59
CA ASN A 186 -15.16 -17.54 9.04
C ASN A 186 -13.73 -18.11 9.20
N ALA A 187 -13.56 -19.37 8.84
CA ALA A 187 -12.26 -20.06 8.96
C ALA A 187 -11.14 -19.40 8.13
N PHE A 188 -11.47 -18.81 6.98
CA PHE A 188 -10.49 -18.13 6.12
C PHE A 188 -9.96 -16.84 6.75
N TYR A 189 -10.83 -16.05 7.40
CA TYR A 189 -10.42 -14.88 8.17
C TYR A 189 -9.36 -15.25 9.20
N TYR A 190 -9.61 -16.28 10.00
CA TYR A 190 -8.67 -16.73 11.02
C TYR A 190 -7.39 -17.33 10.45
N ALA A 191 -7.50 -18.11 9.36
CA ALA A 191 -6.34 -18.71 8.72
C ALA A 191 -5.38 -17.63 8.18
N ILE A 192 -5.90 -16.62 7.48
CA ILE A 192 -5.07 -15.50 6.99
C ILE A 192 -4.50 -14.70 8.17
N ARG A 193 -5.34 -14.38 9.17
CA ARG A 193 -4.93 -13.60 10.36
C ARG A 193 -3.81 -14.28 11.17
N SER A 194 -3.75 -15.60 11.16
CA SER A 194 -2.72 -16.36 11.86
C SER A 194 -1.31 -16.15 11.28
N GLY A 195 -1.20 -15.69 10.02
CA GLY A 195 0.06 -15.57 9.30
C GLY A 195 0.66 -16.91 8.86
N ASN A 196 -0.05 -18.03 9.05
CA ASN A 196 0.43 -19.37 8.74
C ASN A 196 -0.04 -19.84 7.36
N VAL A 197 0.89 -19.88 6.40
CA VAL A 197 0.61 -20.33 5.02
C VAL A 197 0.19 -21.79 4.98
N GLU A 198 0.80 -22.67 5.77
CA GLU A 198 0.49 -24.10 5.80
C GLU A 198 -0.95 -24.35 6.26
N LEU A 199 -1.43 -23.56 7.23
CA LEU A 199 -2.80 -23.63 7.71
C LEU A 199 -3.81 -23.26 6.60
N LEU A 200 -3.59 -22.13 5.92
CA LEU A 200 -4.47 -21.68 4.85
C LEU A 200 -4.43 -22.62 3.65
N ASP A 201 -3.24 -23.11 3.28
CA ASP A 201 -3.09 -24.09 2.20
C ASP A 201 -3.81 -25.41 2.53
N THR A 202 -3.70 -25.88 3.77
CA THR A 202 -4.43 -27.04 4.27
C THR A 202 -5.94 -26.83 4.18
N LEU A 203 -6.43 -25.66 4.61
CA LEU A 203 -7.85 -25.32 4.56
C LEU A 203 -8.40 -25.35 3.12
N ILE A 204 -7.62 -24.85 2.16
CA ILE A 204 -8.01 -24.81 0.75
C ILE A 204 -7.95 -26.21 0.12
N ASN A 205 -6.84 -26.92 0.29
CA ASN A 205 -6.56 -28.14 -0.49
C ASN A 205 -7.17 -29.40 0.13
N LYS A 206 -7.45 -29.40 1.43
CA LYS A 206 -8.05 -30.55 2.14
C LYS A 206 -9.54 -30.37 2.44
N TRP A 207 -10.18 -29.31 1.96
CA TRP A 207 -11.62 -29.12 2.20
C TRP A 207 -12.42 -30.36 1.76
N PRO A 208 -13.41 -30.84 2.54
CA PRO A 208 -14.03 -32.14 2.30
C PRO A 208 -14.60 -32.27 0.88
N GLY A 209 -14.39 -33.44 0.27
CA GLY A 209 -14.85 -33.70 -1.10
C GLY A 209 -14.10 -32.95 -2.20
N ASN A 210 -12.94 -32.34 -1.89
CA ASN A 210 -12.18 -31.49 -2.82
C ASN A 210 -13.04 -30.34 -3.40
N TYR A 211 -13.86 -29.74 -2.53
CA TYR A 211 -14.88 -28.76 -2.88
C TYR A 211 -14.37 -27.64 -3.80
N PHE A 212 -13.24 -27.03 -3.45
CA PHE A 212 -12.73 -25.88 -4.21
C PHE A 212 -12.14 -26.21 -5.58
N ALA A 213 -11.94 -27.49 -5.92
CA ALA A 213 -11.57 -27.88 -7.29
C ALA A 213 -12.70 -27.59 -8.29
N VAL A 214 -13.95 -27.62 -7.85
CA VAL A 214 -15.14 -27.30 -8.67
C VAL A 214 -15.70 -25.91 -8.34
N HIS A 215 -15.52 -25.46 -7.09
CA HIS A 215 -16.05 -24.20 -6.56
C HIS A 215 -15.02 -23.06 -6.51
N PHE A 216 -14.16 -22.93 -7.53
CA PHE A 216 -13.08 -21.94 -7.55
C PHE A 216 -13.54 -20.48 -7.45
N ARG A 217 -14.75 -20.14 -7.95
CA ARG A 217 -15.32 -18.79 -7.82
C ARG A 217 -15.69 -18.46 -6.38
N GLU A 218 -16.19 -19.44 -5.65
CA GLU A 218 -16.54 -19.29 -4.25
C GLU A 218 -15.28 -19.15 -3.39
N LEU A 219 -14.23 -19.92 -3.72
CA LEU A 219 -12.92 -19.73 -3.11
C LEU A 219 -12.37 -18.32 -3.33
N ASP A 220 -12.47 -17.79 -4.56
CA ASP A 220 -12.07 -16.42 -4.86
C ASP A 220 -12.87 -15.42 -4.02
N GLU A 221 -14.19 -15.56 -3.92
CA GLU A 221 -15.03 -14.64 -3.17
C GLU A 221 -14.76 -14.68 -1.66
N ILE A 222 -14.64 -15.86 -1.06
CA ILE A 222 -14.39 -16.02 0.38
C ILE A 222 -12.99 -15.53 0.74
N LEU A 223 -11.97 -15.92 -0.04
CA LEU A 223 -10.59 -15.53 0.20
C LEU A 223 -10.42 -14.01 0.02
N SER A 224 -11.07 -13.43 -1.00
CA SER A 224 -11.06 -11.97 -1.21
C SER A 224 -11.71 -11.25 -0.05
N ARG A 225 -12.92 -11.66 0.36
CA ARG A 225 -13.67 -11.01 1.43
C ARG A 225 -12.90 -11.05 2.76
N ALA A 226 -12.36 -12.21 3.11
CA ALA A 226 -11.59 -12.36 4.34
C ALA A 226 -10.30 -11.51 4.33
N TYR A 227 -9.58 -11.50 3.22
CA TYR A 227 -8.36 -10.69 3.07
C TYR A 227 -8.69 -9.20 3.10
N GLU A 228 -9.72 -8.76 2.37
CA GLU A 228 -10.19 -7.38 2.36
C GLU A 228 -10.62 -6.92 3.75
N GLU A 229 -11.38 -7.73 4.49
CA GLU A 229 -11.78 -7.40 5.85
C GLU A 229 -10.56 -7.19 6.77
N LEU A 230 -9.54 -8.06 6.67
CA LEU A 230 -8.30 -7.93 7.44
C LEU A 230 -7.52 -6.66 7.08
N LYS A 231 -7.46 -6.32 5.79
CA LYS A 231 -6.84 -5.08 5.30
C LYS A 231 -7.60 -3.85 5.77
N LEU A 232 -8.93 -3.87 5.67
CA LEU A 232 -9.81 -2.79 6.14
C LEU A 232 -9.67 -2.57 7.65
N LYS A 233 -9.52 -3.65 8.43
CA LYS A 233 -9.28 -3.59 9.88
C LYS A 233 -7.81 -3.31 10.25
N ASN A 234 -6.93 -3.14 9.27
CA ASN A 234 -5.50 -2.89 9.44
C ASN A 234 -4.82 -3.92 10.37
N VAL A 235 -5.21 -5.19 10.24
CA VAL A 235 -4.56 -6.29 10.95
C VAL A 235 -3.18 -6.50 10.34
N PHE A 236 -2.15 -6.53 11.18
CA PHE A 236 -0.79 -6.80 10.71
C PHE A 236 -0.70 -8.26 10.20
N LEU A 237 -0.32 -8.42 8.94
CA LEU A 237 -0.10 -9.71 8.29
C LEU A 237 1.38 -9.85 7.93
N SER A 238 1.89 -11.09 7.99
CA SER A 238 3.24 -11.38 7.53
C SER A 238 3.32 -11.23 6.01
N GLU A 239 4.49 -10.82 5.50
CA GLU A 239 4.69 -10.69 4.05
C GLU A 239 4.44 -12.03 3.32
N GLU A 240 4.77 -13.15 3.96
CA GLU A 240 4.59 -14.49 3.44
C GLU A 240 3.11 -14.84 3.17
N ILE A 241 2.21 -14.56 4.13
CA ILE A 241 0.77 -14.84 3.95
C ILE A 241 0.14 -13.87 2.94
N GLU A 242 0.59 -12.61 2.91
CA GLU A 242 0.12 -11.63 1.91
C GLU A 242 0.46 -12.10 0.49
N ILE A 243 1.72 -12.50 0.26
CA ILE A 243 2.15 -13.05 -1.04
C ILE A 243 1.34 -14.29 -1.38
N PHE A 244 1.16 -15.22 -0.43
CA PHE A 244 0.43 -16.45 -0.68
C PHE A 244 -1.03 -16.19 -1.10
N VAL A 245 -1.74 -15.34 -0.37
CA VAL A 245 -3.14 -14.97 -0.66
C VAL A 245 -3.26 -14.24 -1.99
N GLU A 246 -2.43 -13.22 -2.24
CA GLU A 246 -2.44 -12.45 -3.48
C GLU A 246 -2.11 -13.33 -4.70
N ASN A 247 -1.13 -14.23 -4.56
CA ASN A 247 -0.79 -15.22 -5.57
C ASN A 247 -1.96 -16.17 -5.84
N LYS A 248 -2.64 -16.68 -4.81
CA LYS A 248 -3.79 -17.57 -4.98
C LYS A 248 -4.95 -16.86 -5.67
N LEU A 249 -5.29 -15.62 -5.28
CA LEU A 249 -6.34 -14.82 -5.92
C LEU A 249 -6.05 -14.53 -7.39
N ILE A 250 -4.81 -14.14 -7.71
CA ILE A 250 -4.40 -13.93 -9.11
C ILE A 250 -4.47 -15.25 -9.88
N ASN A 251 -4.08 -16.37 -9.28
CA ASN A 251 -4.19 -17.69 -9.90
C ASN A 251 -5.65 -18.07 -10.20
N LEU A 252 -6.56 -17.84 -9.25
CA LEU A 252 -7.99 -18.12 -9.42
C LEU A 252 -8.65 -17.26 -10.50
N ARG A 253 -8.25 -15.99 -10.64
CA ARG A 253 -8.89 -15.05 -11.57
C ARG A 253 -8.39 -15.17 -13.00
N PHE A 254 -7.12 -15.57 -13.19
CA PHE A 254 -6.46 -15.48 -14.49
C PHE A 254 -5.96 -16.82 -15.05
N PHE A 255 -5.88 -17.89 -14.23
CA PHE A 255 -5.30 -19.18 -14.63
C PHE A 255 -6.27 -20.36 -14.49
N SER A 256 -7.53 -20.12 -14.13
CA SER A 256 -8.54 -21.15 -13.85
C SER A 256 -9.14 -21.82 -15.09
N SER A 257 -8.41 -21.92 -16.20
CA SER A 257 -8.88 -22.62 -17.40
C SER A 257 -8.69 -24.13 -17.29
N ALA A 258 -9.78 -24.84 -16.99
CA ALA A 258 -10.25 -26.14 -17.51
C ALA A 258 -9.33 -27.37 -17.67
N SER A 259 -8.04 -27.36 -17.33
CA SER A 259 -7.26 -28.60 -17.25
C SER A 259 -7.39 -29.19 -15.86
N GLY A 260 -8.37 -30.09 -15.69
CA GLY A 260 -8.49 -31.01 -14.54
C GLY A 260 -7.34 -32.02 -14.48
N GLN A 261 -6.10 -31.53 -14.46
CA GLN A 261 -4.93 -32.31 -14.11
C GLN A 261 -4.45 -31.82 -12.76
N ASP A 262 -4.35 -32.76 -11.83
CA ASP A 262 -3.72 -32.62 -10.52
C ASP A 262 -2.56 -31.63 -10.59
N GLN A 263 -2.79 -30.39 -10.10
CA GLN A 263 -1.74 -29.44 -9.80
C GLN A 263 -1.04 -29.86 -8.51
N ASN A 264 -0.58 -31.11 -8.47
CA ASN A 264 0.35 -31.59 -7.47
C ASN A 264 1.65 -30.80 -7.65
N VAL A 265 1.87 -29.86 -6.74
CA VAL A 265 3.17 -29.26 -6.40
C VAL A 265 3.98 -28.85 -7.64
N LYS A 266 3.52 -27.81 -8.36
CA LYS A 266 4.46 -27.04 -9.20
C LYS A 266 5.53 -26.45 -8.28
N SER A 267 6.80 -26.80 -8.53
CA SER A 267 7.95 -26.19 -7.84
C SER A 267 7.80 -24.66 -7.84
N TYR A 268 8.08 -24.00 -6.71
CA TYR A 268 8.01 -22.55 -6.53
C TYR A 268 8.68 -21.78 -7.69
N LEU A 269 9.81 -22.28 -8.20
CA LEU A 269 10.51 -21.71 -9.36
C LEU A 269 9.73 -21.81 -10.67
N ASN A 270 9.01 -22.90 -10.90
CA ASN A 270 8.17 -23.05 -12.09
C ASN A 270 7.03 -22.03 -12.07
N ASN A 271 6.45 -21.75 -10.90
CA ASN A 271 5.41 -20.73 -10.77
C ASN A 271 5.95 -19.32 -11.05
N ILE A 272 7.15 -18.98 -10.53
CA ILE A 272 7.82 -17.72 -10.86
C ILE A 272 8.08 -17.63 -12.37
N ARG A 273 8.62 -18.69 -12.97
CA ARG A 273 8.97 -18.72 -14.40
C ARG A 273 7.74 -18.57 -15.29
N GLU A 274 6.67 -19.30 -14.99
CA GLU A 274 5.39 -19.16 -15.70
C GLU A 274 4.90 -17.73 -15.59
N ARG A 275 4.91 -17.14 -14.38
CA ARG A 275 4.49 -15.75 -14.14
C ARG A 275 5.31 -14.74 -14.94
N ILE A 276 6.64 -14.89 -15.00
CA ILE A 276 7.49 -14.06 -15.85
C ILE A 276 7.08 -14.19 -17.31
N GLU A 277 6.92 -15.42 -17.80
CA GLU A 277 6.52 -15.69 -19.19
C GLU A 277 5.19 -15.02 -19.53
N LEU A 278 4.23 -15.04 -18.61
CA LEU A 278 2.94 -14.38 -18.76
C LEU A 278 3.06 -12.86 -18.82
N VAL A 279 3.91 -12.25 -17.99
CA VAL A 279 4.22 -10.82 -18.09
C VAL A 279 4.79 -10.49 -19.46
N LEU A 280 5.78 -11.25 -19.93
CA LEU A 280 6.42 -11.05 -21.23
C LEU A 280 5.42 -11.18 -22.40
N GLN A 281 4.54 -12.18 -22.35
CA GLN A 281 3.49 -12.40 -23.35
C GLN A 281 2.48 -11.24 -23.38
N ASN A 282 2.03 -10.77 -22.22
CA ASN A 282 1.07 -9.67 -22.14
C ASN A 282 1.68 -8.33 -22.58
N ILE A 283 2.95 -8.08 -22.28
CA ILE A 283 3.66 -6.91 -22.81
C ILE A 283 3.76 -6.99 -24.34
N SER A 284 4.11 -8.16 -24.87
CA SER A 284 4.19 -8.39 -26.32
C SER A 284 2.83 -8.19 -26.99
N LEU A 285 1.75 -8.65 -26.36
CA LEU A 285 0.37 -8.47 -26.82
C LEU A 285 -0.02 -6.99 -26.88
N LEU A 286 0.23 -6.23 -25.80
CA LEU A 286 -0.02 -4.79 -25.77
C LEU A 286 0.73 -4.07 -26.89
N LYS A 287 2.01 -4.40 -27.07
CA LYS A 287 2.81 -3.78 -28.12
C LYS A 287 2.27 -4.11 -29.51
N ALA A 288 1.99 -5.38 -29.79
CA ALA A 288 1.50 -5.81 -31.10
C ALA A 288 0.16 -5.16 -31.47
N GLU A 289 -0.76 -5.04 -30.51
CA GLU A 289 -2.10 -4.51 -30.78
C GLU A 289 -2.19 -2.98 -30.72
N TYR A 290 -1.37 -2.29 -29.90
CA TYR A 290 -1.56 -0.87 -29.58
C TYR A 290 -0.42 0.06 -30.01
N SER A 291 0.63 -0.44 -30.68
CA SER A 291 1.72 0.42 -31.20
C SER A 291 1.22 1.45 -32.24
N ASN A 292 0.23 1.07 -33.06
CA ASN A 292 -0.27 1.90 -34.18
C ASN A 292 -1.70 2.43 -33.97
N THR A 293 -2.31 2.14 -32.82
CA THR A 293 -3.61 2.72 -32.47
C THR A 293 -3.39 4.05 -31.77
N GLU A 294 -4.38 4.93 -31.68
CA GLU A 294 -4.29 6.12 -30.81
C GLU A 294 -4.94 5.87 -29.45
N LYS A 295 -6.07 5.14 -29.43
CA LYS A 295 -6.93 4.99 -28.26
C LYS A 295 -6.43 3.96 -27.24
N VAL A 296 -6.58 4.32 -25.97
CA VAL A 296 -6.51 3.42 -24.81
C VAL A 296 -7.94 2.95 -24.53
N ASP A 297 -8.21 1.66 -24.66
CA ASP A 297 -9.52 1.07 -24.41
C ASP A 297 -9.53 0.20 -23.14
N GLU A 298 -10.70 -0.36 -22.81
CA GLU A 298 -10.86 -1.22 -21.63
C GLU A 298 -9.94 -2.45 -21.66
N LYS A 299 -9.64 -2.98 -22.85
CA LYS A 299 -8.75 -4.14 -23.01
C LYS A 299 -7.30 -3.76 -22.70
N PHE A 300 -6.82 -2.60 -23.18
CA PHE A 300 -5.48 -2.10 -22.80
C PHE A 300 -5.35 -1.99 -21.28
N LEU A 301 -6.32 -1.32 -20.64
CA LEU A 301 -6.30 -1.08 -19.19
C LEU A 301 -6.35 -2.40 -18.40
N PHE A 302 -7.14 -3.37 -18.86
CA PHE A 302 -7.21 -4.68 -18.25
C PHE A 302 -5.87 -5.42 -18.32
N ILE A 303 -5.22 -5.46 -19.49
CA ILE A 303 -3.92 -6.13 -19.66
C ILE A 303 -2.83 -5.40 -18.86
N ALA A 304 -2.80 -4.07 -18.88
CA ALA A 304 -1.87 -3.26 -18.09
C ALA A 304 -2.03 -3.52 -16.59
N LYS A 305 -3.28 -3.57 -16.08
CA LYS A 305 -3.56 -3.93 -14.68
C LYS A 305 -3.07 -5.33 -14.35
N PHE A 306 -3.28 -6.29 -15.25
CA PHE A 306 -2.80 -7.66 -15.07
C PHE A 306 -1.26 -7.73 -15.00
N ILE A 307 -0.56 -7.02 -15.89
CA ILE A 307 0.91 -6.93 -15.85
C ILE A 307 1.37 -6.35 -14.50
N ALA A 308 0.78 -5.25 -14.03
CA ALA A 308 1.14 -4.63 -12.75
C ALA A 308 0.96 -5.60 -11.57
N GLN A 309 -0.14 -6.35 -11.53
CA GLN A 309 -0.42 -7.36 -10.51
C GLN A 309 0.62 -8.49 -10.48
N ASN A 310 1.08 -8.92 -11.66
CA ASN A 310 2.12 -9.95 -11.74
C ASN A 310 3.48 -9.41 -11.33
N ILE A 311 3.83 -8.17 -11.72
CA ILE A 311 5.04 -7.46 -11.27
C ILE A 311 5.05 -7.32 -9.75
N HIS A 312 3.91 -6.97 -9.14
CA HIS A 312 3.74 -6.85 -7.68
C HIS A 312 4.13 -8.12 -6.92
N ILE A 313 3.74 -9.30 -7.44
CA ILE A 313 4.13 -10.58 -6.86
C ILE A 313 5.60 -10.86 -7.14
N LEU A 314 6.03 -10.73 -8.41
CA LEU A 314 7.39 -11.09 -8.83
C LEU A 314 8.46 -10.31 -8.07
N LYS A 315 8.27 -9.01 -7.86
CA LYS A 315 9.26 -8.20 -7.12
C LYS A 315 9.47 -8.70 -5.69
N ARG A 316 8.40 -9.12 -5.00
CA ARG A 316 8.50 -9.69 -3.65
C ARG A 316 9.13 -11.08 -3.62
N GLN A 317 8.96 -11.86 -4.68
CA GLN A 317 9.58 -13.18 -4.84
C GLN A 317 11.04 -13.11 -5.28
N LEU A 318 11.45 -12.04 -5.98
CA LEU A 318 12.75 -11.85 -6.60
C LEU A 318 13.49 -10.63 -6.04
N LYS A 319 13.47 -10.45 -4.71
CA LYS A 319 14.11 -9.30 -4.02
C LYS A 319 15.58 -9.14 -4.39
N SER A 320 16.28 -10.24 -4.64
CA SER A 320 17.69 -10.25 -5.06
C SER A 320 17.98 -9.64 -6.44
N THR A 321 16.95 -9.17 -7.16
CA THR A 321 17.08 -8.57 -8.50
C THR A 321 16.81 -7.07 -8.49
N TYR A 322 16.55 -6.45 -7.33
CA TYR A 322 16.34 -5.00 -7.19
C TYR A 322 17.55 -4.17 -7.61
N ASP A 323 18.74 -4.77 -7.69
CA ASP A 323 19.98 -4.17 -8.21
C ASP A 323 20.08 -4.17 -9.74
N ARG A 324 19.15 -4.87 -10.43
CA ARG A 324 19.19 -5.08 -11.89
C ARG A 324 17.89 -4.69 -12.60
N LEU A 325 16.75 -4.75 -11.91
CA LEU A 325 15.42 -4.47 -12.45
C LEU A 325 14.73 -3.32 -11.70
N PRO A 326 14.13 -2.35 -12.44
CA PRO A 326 13.39 -1.24 -11.86
C PRO A 326 11.95 -1.65 -11.50
N TRP A 327 11.80 -2.54 -10.52
CA TRP A 327 10.52 -3.14 -10.14
C TRP A 327 9.48 -2.12 -9.68
N GLU A 328 9.86 -1.25 -8.73
CA GLU A 328 8.97 -0.26 -8.13
C GLU A 328 8.55 0.80 -9.15
N GLU A 329 9.47 1.18 -10.02
CA GLU A 329 9.25 2.20 -11.05
C GLU A 329 8.25 1.71 -12.09
N MET A 330 8.44 0.48 -12.59
CA MET A 330 7.57 -0.08 -13.62
C MET A 330 6.17 -0.36 -13.08
N GLU A 331 6.06 -0.95 -11.88
CA GLU A 331 4.75 -1.18 -11.24
C GLU A 331 4.01 0.14 -11.01
N PHE A 332 4.68 1.12 -10.40
CA PHE A 332 4.06 2.38 -10.03
C PHE A 332 3.61 3.16 -11.26
N CYS A 333 4.43 3.27 -12.30
CA CYS A 333 4.07 3.95 -13.54
C CYS A 333 2.86 3.27 -14.20
N LEU A 334 2.80 1.94 -14.22
CA LEU A 334 1.68 1.22 -14.84
C LEU A 334 0.38 1.38 -14.04
N ILE A 335 0.43 1.29 -12.71
CA ILE A 335 -0.73 1.52 -11.83
C ILE A 335 -1.21 2.96 -11.95
N SER A 336 -0.27 3.91 -11.99
CA SER A 336 -0.53 5.34 -12.15
C SER A 336 -1.26 5.62 -13.47
N PHE A 337 -0.77 5.05 -14.57
CA PHE A 337 -1.40 5.14 -15.88
C PHE A 337 -2.81 4.54 -15.90
N VAL A 338 -2.99 3.33 -15.35
CA VAL A 338 -4.32 2.69 -15.29
C VAL A 338 -5.28 3.52 -14.43
N SER A 339 -4.81 4.04 -13.31
CA SER A 339 -5.63 4.82 -12.39
C SER A 339 -6.08 6.15 -12.99
N SER A 340 -5.23 6.84 -13.77
CA SER A 340 -5.60 8.12 -14.40
C SER A 340 -6.74 7.96 -15.42
N HIS A 341 -6.84 6.79 -16.06
CA HIS A 341 -7.90 6.49 -17.02
C HIS A 341 -9.21 6.02 -16.34
N ILE A 342 -9.14 5.42 -15.15
CA ILE A 342 -10.31 4.91 -14.42
C ILE A 342 -10.91 5.95 -13.46
N LYS A 343 -10.07 6.58 -12.62
CA LYS A 343 -10.47 7.48 -11.54
C LYS A 343 -10.27 8.95 -11.94
N ARG A 344 -11.02 9.40 -12.95
CA ARG A 344 -10.90 10.73 -13.60
C ARG A 344 -10.82 11.96 -12.66
N GLN A 345 -11.14 11.81 -11.37
CA GLN A 345 -11.47 12.93 -10.48
C GLN A 345 -10.33 13.56 -9.66
N GLU A 346 -9.11 13.01 -9.56
CA GLU A 346 -8.13 13.61 -8.61
C GLU A 346 -6.70 13.94 -9.09
N MET A 347 -6.19 13.51 -10.26
CA MET A 347 -4.77 13.83 -10.62
C MET A 347 -4.46 13.88 -12.13
N ASN A 348 -5.19 14.62 -12.97
CA ASN A 348 -5.13 14.35 -14.42
C ASN A 348 -4.19 15.21 -15.31
N LEU A 349 -3.53 16.27 -14.81
CA LEU A 349 -2.55 17.00 -15.64
C LEU A 349 -1.17 16.35 -15.59
N PHE A 350 -0.64 16.12 -14.39
CA PHE A 350 0.71 15.63 -14.16
C PHE A 350 0.94 14.23 -14.75
N TYR A 351 -0.02 13.36 -14.53
CA TYR A 351 0.04 11.97 -14.97
C TYR A 351 -0.05 11.88 -16.49
N ASN A 352 -1.00 12.57 -17.10
CA ASN A 352 -1.18 12.55 -18.56
C ASN A 352 -0.04 13.26 -19.29
N ALA A 353 0.55 14.30 -18.70
CA ALA A 353 1.72 14.97 -19.25
C ALA A 353 2.99 14.09 -19.20
N THR A 354 3.10 13.24 -18.18
CA THR A 354 4.33 12.47 -17.94
C THR A 354 4.25 11.05 -18.51
N LEU A 355 3.12 10.35 -18.35
CA LEU A 355 2.88 8.98 -18.81
C LEU A 355 1.78 8.93 -19.88
N ASN A 356 2.17 9.10 -21.13
CA ASN A 356 1.30 8.77 -22.26
C ASN A 356 1.45 7.29 -22.64
N LYS A 357 0.57 6.82 -23.53
CA LYS A 357 0.56 5.42 -23.97
C LYS A 357 1.89 4.99 -24.61
N SER A 358 2.48 5.85 -25.45
CA SER A 358 3.77 5.54 -26.10
C SER A 358 4.84 5.24 -25.06
N LYS A 359 5.01 6.16 -24.10
CA LYS A 359 5.98 6.00 -23.01
C LYS A 359 5.75 4.73 -22.21
N ILE A 360 4.50 4.39 -21.88
CA ILE A 360 4.19 3.15 -21.16
C ILE A 360 4.60 1.92 -21.98
N LEU A 361 4.32 1.89 -23.29
CA LEU A 361 4.73 0.80 -24.16
C LEU A 361 6.27 0.70 -24.26
N ASP A 362 6.97 1.83 -24.35
CA ASP A 362 8.43 1.88 -24.42
C ASP A 362 9.07 1.40 -23.11
N HIS A 363 8.56 1.87 -21.96
CA HIS A 363 8.99 1.45 -20.64
C HIS A 363 8.78 -0.05 -20.43
N LEU A 364 7.60 -0.58 -20.81
CA LEU A 364 7.30 -2.01 -20.73
C LEU A 364 8.18 -2.85 -21.63
N GLU A 365 8.51 -2.38 -22.84
CA GLU A 365 9.42 -3.09 -23.73
C GLU A 365 10.82 -3.20 -23.13
N ASN A 366 11.37 -2.09 -22.65
CA ASN A 366 12.71 -2.06 -22.06
C ASN A 366 12.75 -2.96 -20.82
N PHE A 367 11.70 -2.89 -19.99
CA PHE A 367 11.54 -3.77 -18.84
C PHE A 367 11.45 -5.25 -19.24
N ALA A 368 10.66 -5.60 -20.27
CA ALA A 368 10.51 -6.97 -20.74
C ALA A 368 11.82 -7.57 -21.27
N LYS A 369 12.64 -6.78 -21.98
CA LYS A 369 13.98 -7.23 -22.44
C LYS A 369 14.84 -7.65 -21.26
N LYS A 370 14.93 -6.79 -20.24
CA LYS A 370 15.73 -7.06 -19.04
C LYS A 370 15.15 -8.20 -18.20
N LEU A 371 13.82 -8.26 -18.06
CA LEU A 371 13.15 -9.34 -17.33
C LEU A 371 13.39 -10.70 -17.98
N LYS A 372 13.45 -10.76 -19.31
CA LYS A 372 13.79 -11.98 -20.05
C LYS A 372 15.23 -12.44 -19.77
N GLU A 373 16.20 -11.52 -19.75
CA GLU A 373 17.58 -11.85 -19.36
C GLU A 373 17.64 -12.42 -17.94
N GLU A 374 16.94 -11.80 -16.97
CA GLU A 374 16.91 -12.30 -15.59
C GLU A 374 16.20 -13.66 -15.49
N LYS A 375 15.16 -13.91 -16.30
CA LYS A 375 14.51 -15.22 -16.38
C LYS A 375 15.50 -16.33 -16.75
N ASP A 376 16.37 -16.08 -17.72
CA ASP A 376 17.38 -17.04 -18.18
C ASP A 376 18.47 -17.27 -17.10
N ILE A 377 18.80 -16.24 -16.31
CA ILE A 377 19.75 -16.34 -15.18
C ILE A 377 19.17 -17.16 -14.01
N ILE A 378 17.87 -17.01 -13.76
CA ILE A 378 17.16 -17.75 -12.69
C ILE A 378 17.23 -19.28 -12.92
N GLU A 379 17.50 -19.75 -14.14
CA GLU A 379 17.61 -21.18 -14.45
C GLU A 379 18.78 -21.90 -13.74
N GLY A 380 19.71 -21.19 -13.10
CA GLY A 380 20.88 -21.78 -12.42
C GLY A 380 21.09 -21.41 -10.95
N VAL A 381 20.16 -20.71 -10.29
CA VAL A 381 20.36 -20.13 -8.95
C VAL A 381 19.52 -20.86 -7.87
N ASP A 382 20.10 -21.01 -6.68
CA ASP A 382 19.46 -21.58 -5.49
C ASP A 382 18.29 -20.70 -4.99
N ILE A 383 17.15 -21.33 -4.71
CA ILE A 383 15.88 -20.70 -4.33
C ILE A 383 16.04 -19.79 -3.11
N GLY A 384 16.88 -20.19 -2.16
CA GLY A 384 17.12 -19.42 -0.92
C GLY A 384 17.74 -18.05 -1.14
N LYS A 385 18.34 -17.79 -2.32
CA LYS A 385 19.01 -16.51 -2.62
C LYS A 385 18.08 -15.43 -3.16
N PHE A 386 16.85 -15.76 -3.56
CA PHE A 386 15.94 -14.78 -4.17
C PHE A 386 15.28 -13.84 -3.16
N ALA A 387 15.17 -14.26 -1.90
CA ALA A 387 14.52 -13.48 -0.84
C ALA A 387 15.38 -12.34 -0.29
N ASP A 388 16.70 -12.37 -0.53
CA ASP A 388 17.62 -11.38 0.03
C ASP A 388 17.66 -10.10 -0.80
N LEU A 389 17.33 -8.97 -0.18
CA LEU A 389 17.45 -7.65 -0.80
C LEU A 389 18.93 -7.24 -0.92
N PRO A 390 19.35 -6.60 -2.03
CA PRO A 390 20.68 -6.03 -2.17
C PRO A 390 21.01 -5.07 -1.02
N LYS A 391 22.19 -5.26 -0.39
CA LYS A 391 22.68 -4.40 0.71
C LYS A 391 23.34 -3.12 0.20
N LEU A 392 22.69 -2.43 -0.74
CA LEU A 392 23.16 -1.19 -1.35
C LEU A 392 22.14 -0.08 -1.13
N LYS A 393 22.63 1.16 -1.02
CA LYS A 393 21.75 2.33 -1.03
C LYS A 393 21.08 2.47 -2.39
N ARG A 394 19.81 2.87 -2.38
CA ARG A 394 18.99 2.98 -3.59
C ARG A 394 19.63 3.90 -4.63
N GLU A 395 20.17 5.05 -4.24
CA GLU A 395 20.78 6.01 -5.16
C GLU A 395 21.92 5.37 -5.96
N ARG A 396 22.73 4.53 -5.31
CA ARG A 396 23.82 3.79 -5.96
C ARG A 396 23.27 2.73 -6.92
N VAL A 397 22.25 1.99 -6.49
CA VAL A 397 21.59 0.98 -7.33
C VAL A 397 21.00 1.60 -8.59
N VAL A 398 20.27 2.72 -8.46
CA VAL A 398 19.69 3.44 -9.60
C VAL A 398 20.80 3.91 -10.55
N ALA A 399 21.88 4.49 -10.03
CA ALA A 399 23.00 4.93 -10.85
C ALA A 399 23.67 3.77 -11.61
N GLU A 400 23.87 2.62 -10.96
CA GLU A 400 24.43 1.42 -11.59
C GLU A 400 23.49 0.85 -12.66
N ILE A 401 22.18 0.77 -12.40
CA ILE A 401 21.18 0.32 -13.39
C ILE A 401 21.18 1.24 -14.61
N VAL A 402 21.10 2.56 -14.41
CA VAL A 402 21.06 3.54 -15.53
C VAL A 402 22.38 3.55 -16.29
N SER A 403 23.52 3.34 -15.62
CA SER A 403 24.82 3.22 -16.30
C SER A 403 24.89 1.98 -17.19
N ASN A 404 24.32 0.86 -16.74
CA ASN A 404 24.34 -0.42 -17.48
C ASN A 404 23.25 -0.47 -18.56
N TYR A 405 22.10 0.14 -18.30
CA TYR A 405 20.91 0.15 -19.16
C TYR A 405 20.35 1.59 -19.24
N PRO A 406 20.95 2.46 -20.09
CA PRO A 406 20.56 3.87 -20.20
C PRO A 406 19.09 4.10 -20.55
N GLN A 407 18.43 3.11 -21.17
CA GLN A 407 17.00 3.17 -21.52
C GLN A 407 16.11 3.31 -20.28
N PHE A 408 16.56 2.85 -19.10
CA PHE A 408 15.81 3.06 -17.86
C PHE A 408 15.93 4.47 -17.29
N GLY A 409 16.83 5.31 -17.81
CA GLY A 409 16.99 6.69 -17.34
C GLY A 409 15.69 7.50 -17.46
N GLU A 410 14.94 7.32 -18.55
CA GLU A 410 13.65 7.98 -18.73
C GLU A 410 12.57 7.42 -17.78
N LEU A 411 12.51 6.09 -17.59
CA LEU A 411 11.59 5.45 -16.64
C LEU A 411 11.79 6.00 -15.22
N TYR A 412 13.03 6.08 -14.74
CA TYR A 412 13.34 6.63 -13.41
C TYR A 412 12.96 8.10 -13.28
N SER A 413 13.16 8.90 -14.35
CA SER A 413 12.79 10.32 -14.38
C SER A 413 11.27 10.51 -14.32
N ASP A 414 10.53 9.79 -15.18
CA ASP A 414 9.06 9.84 -15.23
C ASP A 414 8.45 9.36 -13.90
N TYR A 415 8.99 8.27 -13.37
CA TYR A 415 8.60 7.72 -12.07
C TYR A 415 8.81 8.74 -10.95
N GLN A 416 10.00 9.34 -10.84
CA GLN A 416 10.31 10.29 -9.77
C GLN A 416 9.36 11.50 -9.78
N GLN A 417 9.05 12.05 -10.95
CA GLN A 417 8.15 13.20 -11.08
C GLN A 417 6.76 12.88 -10.53
N ILE A 418 6.17 11.77 -10.98
CA ILE A 418 4.80 11.41 -10.61
C ILE A 418 4.73 10.94 -9.15
N ARG A 419 5.69 10.12 -8.74
CA ARG A 419 5.77 9.60 -7.38
C ARG A 419 5.87 10.74 -6.36
N ASP A 420 6.72 11.73 -6.60
CA ASP A 420 6.89 12.81 -5.64
C ASP A 420 5.59 13.61 -5.48
N ILE A 421 4.90 13.92 -6.58
CA ILE A 421 3.59 14.59 -6.56
C ILE A 421 2.56 13.75 -5.79
N HIS A 422 2.47 12.46 -6.10
CA HIS A 422 1.58 11.53 -5.42
C HIS A 422 1.76 11.53 -3.90
N SER A 423 3.00 11.42 -3.45
CA SER A 423 3.34 11.37 -2.03
C SER A 423 3.08 12.70 -1.34
N LEU A 424 3.37 13.82 -2.00
CA LEU A 424 3.10 15.16 -1.48
C LEU A 424 1.60 15.43 -1.30
N GLU A 425 0.78 15.10 -2.30
CA GLU A 425 -0.69 15.24 -2.22
C GLU A 425 -1.25 14.37 -1.10
N LYS A 426 -0.79 13.12 -0.99
CA LYS A 426 -1.20 12.22 0.09
C LYS A 426 -0.82 12.78 1.45
N ILE A 427 0.41 13.26 1.64
CA ILE A 427 0.82 13.89 2.89
C ILE A 427 -0.09 15.08 3.21
N SER A 428 -0.39 15.96 2.25
CA SER A 428 -1.28 17.12 2.47
C SER A 428 -2.68 16.70 2.93
N ASP A 429 -3.28 15.68 2.31
CA ASP A 429 -4.59 15.16 2.74
C ASP A 429 -4.59 14.66 4.18
N TYR A 430 -3.52 13.99 4.61
CA TYR A 430 -3.36 13.57 6.01
C TYR A 430 -3.11 14.75 6.94
N ILE A 431 -2.38 15.78 6.52
CA ILE A 431 -2.18 16.97 7.34
C ILE A 431 -3.52 17.68 7.58
N LYS A 432 -4.42 17.76 6.60
CA LYS A 432 -5.77 18.31 6.80
C LYS A 432 -6.52 17.61 7.93
N LEU A 433 -6.36 16.28 8.08
CA LEU A 433 -6.92 15.52 9.21
C LEU A 433 -6.25 15.85 10.54
N ALA A 434 -4.92 16.00 10.57
CA ALA A 434 -4.22 16.42 11.79
C ALA A 434 -4.63 17.83 12.23
N LEU A 435 -4.86 18.76 11.29
CA LEU A 435 -5.25 20.14 11.58
C LEU A 435 -6.70 20.26 12.08
N SER A 436 -7.59 19.34 11.70
CA SER A 436 -8.98 19.32 12.18
C SER A 436 -9.17 18.57 13.50
N ALA A 437 -8.19 17.78 13.92
CA ALA A 437 -8.22 17.01 15.17
C ALA A 437 -8.08 17.91 16.43
N ASN A 438 -8.81 17.58 17.51
CA ASN A 438 -8.67 18.26 18.79
C ASN A 438 -7.47 17.69 19.59
N PRO A 439 -6.35 18.42 19.77
CA PRO A 439 -5.15 17.91 20.45
C PRO A 439 -5.35 17.69 21.96
N LYS A 440 -6.46 18.18 22.54
CA LYS A 440 -6.82 17.99 23.95
C LYS A 440 -7.51 16.65 24.22
N GLU A 441 -8.05 16.01 23.19
CA GLU A 441 -8.77 14.75 23.30
C GLU A 441 -7.89 13.59 22.86
N ARG A 442 -8.03 12.44 23.53
CA ARG A 442 -7.25 11.23 23.21
C ARG A 442 -7.42 10.80 21.75
N GLU A 443 -8.63 10.90 21.21
CA GLU A 443 -8.92 10.58 19.81
C GLU A 443 -8.15 11.50 18.85
N GLY A 444 -8.11 12.81 19.14
CA GLY A 444 -7.35 13.76 18.34
C GLY A 444 -5.83 13.55 18.43
N GLN A 445 -5.31 13.21 19.60
CA GLN A 445 -3.90 12.85 19.79
C GLN A 445 -3.50 11.61 18.98
N LEU A 446 -4.39 10.60 18.91
CA LEU A 446 -4.20 9.41 18.09
C LEU A 446 -4.19 9.75 16.59
N ILE A 447 -5.08 10.63 16.14
CA ILE A 447 -5.11 11.10 14.75
C ILE A 447 -3.79 11.80 14.40
N ILE A 448 -3.33 12.74 15.25
CA ILE A 448 -2.08 13.48 15.03
C ILE A 448 -0.88 12.52 14.98
N THR A 449 -0.78 11.59 15.93
CA THR A 449 0.28 10.57 15.95
C THR A 449 0.27 9.71 14.69
N ARG A 450 -0.93 9.33 14.22
CA ARG A 450 -1.07 8.54 12.98
C ARG A 450 -0.64 9.33 11.76
N VAL A 451 -0.96 10.62 11.68
CA VAL A 451 -0.53 11.50 10.58
C VAL A 451 1.00 11.61 10.57
N LEU A 452 1.67 11.73 11.71
CA LEU A 452 3.13 11.71 11.77
C LEU A 452 3.75 10.41 11.25
N GLN A 453 3.13 9.26 11.55
CA GLN A 453 3.56 7.98 11.01
C GLN A 453 3.41 7.93 9.49
N VAL A 454 2.30 8.43 8.96
CA VAL A 454 2.06 8.49 7.52
C VAL A 454 3.09 9.40 6.84
N ILE A 455 3.35 10.59 7.39
CA ILE A 455 4.41 11.48 6.91
C ILE A 455 5.76 10.74 6.89
N GLY A 456 6.16 10.14 8.01
CA GLY A 456 7.41 9.40 8.10
C GLY A 456 7.53 8.26 7.07
N GLU A 457 6.46 7.52 6.84
CA GLU A 457 6.40 6.48 5.83
C GLU A 457 6.56 7.02 4.41
N TYR A 458 5.90 8.13 4.07
CA TYR A 458 6.01 8.75 2.74
C TYR A 458 7.34 9.44 2.47
N LEU A 459 8.07 9.83 3.50
CA LEU A 459 9.42 10.41 3.37
C LEU A 459 10.50 9.36 3.02
N LYS A 460 10.15 8.07 2.92
CA LYS A 460 11.10 6.99 2.61
C LYS A 460 11.55 7.02 1.14
N ASN A 461 12.83 6.72 0.94
CA ASN A 461 13.43 6.44 -0.37
C ASN A 461 14.28 5.16 -0.31
N THR A 462 13.69 4.05 0.10
CA THR A 462 14.39 2.74 0.17
C THR A 462 14.16 1.95 -1.12
N LEU A 463 14.86 0.81 -1.30
CA LEU A 463 14.65 -0.05 -2.47
C LEU A 463 13.19 -0.54 -2.57
N GLU A 464 12.57 -0.95 -1.46
CA GLU A 464 11.20 -1.49 -1.43
C GLU A 464 10.11 -0.46 -1.10
N SER A 465 10.47 0.71 -0.54
CA SER A 465 9.54 1.83 -0.29
C SER A 465 10.13 3.15 -0.78
N PRO A 466 10.35 3.29 -2.11
CA PRO A 466 10.74 4.55 -2.71
C PRO A 466 9.53 5.45 -2.87
N LYS A 467 9.14 6.19 -1.82
CA LYS A 467 7.92 7.02 -1.83
C LYS A 467 8.18 8.48 -2.14
N LEU A 468 9.33 9.03 -1.79
CA LEU A 468 9.66 10.42 -2.07
C LEU A 468 11.15 10.55 -2.38
N SER A 469 11.55 11.46 -3.26
CA SER A 469 12.97 11.70 -3.52
C SER A 469 13.68 12.20 -2.27
N SER A 470 14.96 11.85 -2.14
CA SER A 470 15.79 12.26 -1.00
C SER A 470 15.83 13.79 -0.87
N THR A 471 15.92 14.51 -2.00
CA THR A 471 15.89 15.98 -2.09
C THR A 471 14.60 16.57 -1.51
N THR A 472 13.43 16.10 -1.97
CA THR A 472 12.14 16.59 -1.47
C THR A 472 11.95 16.22 0.00
N SER A 473 12.34 15.00 0.40
CA SER A 473 12.26 14.52 1.77
C SER A 473 13.08 15.39 2.74
N GLU A 474 14.33 15.69 2.40
CA GLU A 474 15.19 16.56 3.20
C GLU A 474 14.66 17.99 3.30
N LEU A 475 14.12 18.55 2.21
CA LEU A 475 13.50 19.88 2.26
C LEU A 475 12.32 19.93 3.23
N LEU A 476 11.44 18.93 3.23
CA LEU A 476 10.33 18.85 4.17
C LEU A 476 10.83 18.73 5.62
N LEU A 477 11.84 17.88 5.88
CA LEU A 477 12.42 17.72 7.21
C LEU A 477 13.17 18.97 7.71
N LEU A 478 13.80 19.74 6.81
CA LEU A 478 14.50 20.97 7.14
C LEU A 478 13.57 22.10 7.57
N SER A 479 12.34 22.11 7.04
CA SER A 479 11.29 23.07 7.43
C SER A 479 10.83 22.93 8.89
N LEU A 480 11.18 21.81 9.53
CA LEU A 480 10.75 21.45 10.88
C LEU A 480 11.79 21.77 11.95
N PRO A 481 11.36 22.07 13.19
CA PRO A 481 12.22 22.07 14.35
C PRO A 481 12.91 20.71 14.57
N LYS A 482 14.10 20.71 15.20
CA LYS A 482 14.91 19.52 15.43
C LYS A 482 14.13 18.39 16.13
N ASN A 483 13.40 18.71 17.19
CA ASN A 483 12.64 17.71 17.96
C ASN A 483 11.56 17.03 17.12
N THR A 484 10.81 17.79 16.32
CA THR A 484 9.76 17.23 15.46
C THR A 484 10.34 16.41 14.32
N ARG A 485 11.48 16.82 13.78
CA ARG A 485 12.24 16.03 12.81
C ARG A 485 12.66 14.68 13.40
N GLU A 486 13.23 14.66 14.59
CA GLU A 486 13.63 13.44 15.30
C GLU A 486 12.43 12.51 15.52
N VAL A 487 11.29 13.03 15.99
CA VAL A 487 10.06 12.25 16.16
C VAL A 487 9.58 11.63 14.83
N ILE A 488 9.59 12.38 13.73
CA ILE A 488 9.19 11.85 12.41
C ILE A 488 10.18 10.78 11.92
N ILE A 489 11.48 11.00 12.09
CA ILE A 489 12.52 10.03 11.71
C ILE A 489 12.40 8.75 12.55
N ASP A 490 12.18 8.89 13.85
CA ASP A 490 11.98 7.77 14.75
C ASP A 490 10.73 7.00 14.35
N LEU A 491 9.58 7.66 14.19
CA LEU A 491 8.34 7.03 13.74
C LEU A 491 8.48 6.38 12.34
N ARG A 492 9.23 6.98 11.42
CA ARG A 492 9.57 6.41 10.11
C ARG A 492 10.34 5.09 10.24
N ASN A 493 11.38 5.08 11.07
CA ASN A 493 12.24 3.91 11.32
C ASN A 493 11.54 2.86 12.21
N SER A 494 10.48 3.27 12.90
CA SER A 494 9.72 2.46 13.84
C SER A 494 8.83 1.41 13.13
N LEU A 495 8.28 1.71 11.95
CA LEU A 495 7.34 0.81 11.26
C LEU A 495 7.93 -0.56 10.85
N SER A 496 9.21 -0.84 11.11
CA SER A 496 9.87 -2.13 10.83
C SER A 496 10.25 -2.98 12.05
N HIS A 497 10.17 -2.52 13.32
CA HIS A 497 10.69 -3.27 14.49
C HIS A 497 9.90 -3.05 15.80
N ALA A 498 9.93 -4.03 16.73
CA ALA A 498 9.23 -4.01 18.04
C ALA A 498 9.56 -2.81 18.96
N TYR A 499 10.74 -2.18 18.78
CA TYR A 499 11.14 -0.91 19.45
C TYR A 499 10.18 0.27 19.15
N SER A 500 9.36 0.13 18.11
CA SER A 500 8.41 1.14 17.66
C SER A 500 7.14 1.26 18.45
N LEU A 501 6.61 0.12 18.89
CA LEU A 501 5.40 0.08 19.67
C LEU A 501 5.65 0.79 20.99
N SER A 502 6.82 0.57 21.61
CA SER A 502 7.24 1.27 22.82
C SER A 502 7.36 2.78 22.64
N LYS A 503 7.91 3.27 21.52
CA LYS A 503 8.07 4.72 21.30
C LYS A 503 6.75 5.40 20.98
N ARG A 504 5.87 4.72 20.23
CA ARG A 504 4.49 5.16 20.01
C ARG A 504 3.72 5.23 21.33
N THR A 505 3.79 4.17 22.13
CA THR A 505 3.17 4.12 23.46
C THR A 505 3.74 5.22 24.36
N GLU A 506 5.04 5.50 24.32
CA GLU A 506 5.65 6.63 25.04
C GLU A 506 5.06 7.97 24.62
N ILE A 507 4.87 8.22 23.32
CA ILE A 507 4.23 9.46 22.83
C ILE A 507 2.75 9.53 23.28
N GLU A 508 2.03 8.41 23.19
CA GLU A 508 0.61 8.33 23.54
C GLU A 508 0.35 8.42 25.06
N GLU A 509 1.30 7.98 25.90
CA GLU A 509 1.13 7.89 27.36
C GLU A 509 1.81 9.02 28.15
N ASN A 510 2.92 9.59 27.65
CA ASN A 510 3.80 10.46 28.45
C ASN A 510 3.92 11.90 27.94
N THR A 511 3.24 12.29 26.86
CA THR A 511 3.41 13.62 26.25
C THR A 511 2.24 14.56 26.55
N ASP A 512 2.56 15.77 27.01
CA ASP A 512 1.57 16.81 27.35
C ASP A 512 0.86 17.35 26.09
N VAL A 513 -0.36 17.89 26.27
CA VAL A 513 -1.18 18.52 25.23
C VAL A 513 -0.40 19.58 24.44
N ASN A 514 0.50 20.32 25.10
CA ASN A 514 1.34 21.33 24.45
C ASN A 514 2.25 20.77 23.36
N PHE A 515 2.69 19.51 23.49
CA PHE A 515 3.45 18.83 22.43
C PHE A 515 2.59 18.64 21.18
N PHE A 516 1.36 18.14 21.32
CA PHE A 516 0.46 17.91 20.19
C PHE A 516 0.06 19.21 19.48
N ILE A 517 -0.13 20.29 20.24
CA ILE A 517 -0.34 21.64 19.67
C ILE A 517 0.90 22.07 18.88
N GLY A 518 2.11 21.86 19.42
CA GLY A 518 3.36 22.13 18.71
C GLY A 518 3.47 21.35 17.40
N VAL A 519 3.19 20.04 17.45
CA VAL A 519 3.18 19.16 16.28
C VAL A 519 2.19 19.61 15.21
N GLN A 520 0.97 20.04 15.58
CA GLN A 520 0.00 20.56 14.60
C GLN A 520 0.50 21.83 13.90
N ASN A 521 1.19 22.72 14.64
CA ASN A 521 1.80 23.90 14.03
C ASN A 521 2.93 23.52 13.08
N ASP A 522 3.68 22.48 13.41
CA ASP A 522 4.76 21.96 12.58
C ASP A 522 4.24 21.24 11.33
N THR A 523 3.17 20.44 11.42
CA THR A 523 2.53 19.83 10.24
C THR A 523 1.95 20.89 9.31
N LYS A 524 1.43 22.00 9.83
CA LYS A 524 1.03 23.15 9.02
C LYS A 524 2.20 23.76 8.23
N ARG A 525 3.42 23.75 8.78
CA ARG A 525 4.61 24.22 8.05
C ARG A 525 4.93 23.30 6.89
N ILE A 526 4.85 21.98 7.10
CA ILE A 526 5.02 20.99 6.03
C ILE A 526 4.00 21.25 4.92
N ASP A 527 2.72 21.44 5.25
CA ASP A 527 1.66 21.66 4.27
C ASP A 527 1.90 22.91 3.39
N ASN A 528 2.42 23.99 3.99
CA ASN A 528 2.82 25.18 3.21
C ASN A 528 3.94 24.84 2.21
N VAL A 529 4.98 24.12 2.65
CA VAL A 529 6.09 23.72 1.77
C VAL A 529 5.61 22.78 0.66
N ILE A 530 4.72 21.84 0.98
CA ILE A 530 4.10 20.94 0.00
C ILE A 530 3.32 21.73 -1.05
N THR A 531 2.50 22.68 -0.60
CA THR A 531 1.71 23.53 -1.48
C THR A 531 2.60 24.32 -2.45
N ASP A 532 3.72 24.87 -1.95
CA ASP A 532 4.71 25.56 -2.79
C ASP A 532 5.27 24.62 -3.89
N ILE A 533 5.71 23.42 -3.50
CA ILE A 533 6.32 22.44 -4.42
C ILE A 533 5.33 21.99 -5.50
N LEU A 534 4.11 21.62 -5.10
CA LEU A 534 3.07 21.19 -6.03
C LEU A 534 2.72 22.28 -7.03
N TYR A 535 2.63 23.54 -6.57
CA TYR A 535 2.37 24.68 -7.44
C TYR A 535 3.49 24.92 -8.45
N ASN A 536 4.76 24.91 -8.02
CA ASN A 536 5.90 25.10 -8.92
C ASN A 536 5.98 23.99 -9.97
N ASN A 537 5.63 22.76 -9.61
CA ASN A 537 5.52 21.66 -10.55
C ASN A 537 4.39 21.88 -11.57
N LYS A 538 3.23 22.42 -11.18
CA LYS A 538 2.13 22.78 -12.12
C LYS A 538 2.64 23.77 -13.17
N ILE A 539 3.32 24.83 -12.76
CA ILE A 539 3.92 25.83 -13.67
C ILE A 539 4.91 25.17 -14.64
N LYS A 540 5.83 24.36 -14.11
CA LYS A 540 6.85 23.68 -14.92
C LYS A 540 6.22 22.82 -16.01
N ILE A 541 5.17 22.06 -15.70
CA ILE A 541 4.48 21.24 -16.70
C ILE A 541 3.80 22.09 -17.77
N VAL A 542 3.12 23.17 -17.40
CA VAL A 542 2.52 24.09 -18.38
C VAL A 542 3.59 24.64 -19.33
N ILE A 543 4.76 25.04 -18.81
CA ILE A 543 5.89 25.49 -19.61
C ILE A 543 6.39 24.38 -20.54
N ILE A 544 6.55 23.14 -20.06
CA ILE A 544 6.99 22.00 -20.88
C ILE A 544 6.01 21.72 -22.01
N LEU A 545 4.71 21.71 -21.72
CA LEU A 545 3.66 21.45 -22.71
C LEU A 545 3.59 22.58 -23.75
N LEU A 546 3.71 23.85 -23.32
CA LEU A 546 3.82 24.99 -24.22
C LEU A 546 5.04 24.88 -25.14
N LYS A 547 6.20 24.52 -24.60
CA LYS A 547 7.42 24.27 -25.40
C LYS A 547 7.19 23.17 -26.42
N LYS A 548 6.55 22.07 -26.02
CA LYS A 548 6.16 20.98 -26.93
C LYS A 548 5.33 21.49 -28.10
N ILE A 549 4.28 22.27 -27.85
CA ILE A 549 3.45 22.89 -28.91
C ILE A 549 4.29 23.74 -29.86
N THR A 550 5.22 24.55 -29.32
CA THR A 550 6.07 25.42 -30.16
C THR A 550 7.01 24.62 -31.06
N SER A 551 7.53 23.49 -30.57
CA SER A 551 8.41 22.60 -31.31
C SER A 551 7.68 21.62 -32.23
N SER A 552 6.38 21.38 -32.05
CA SER A 552 5.64 20.34 -32.77
C SER A 552 5.67 20.50 -34.28
N GLU A 553 5.91 19.45 -35.06
CA GLU A 553 6.02 19.57 -36.52
C GLU A 553 4.68 19.51 -37.24
N ASN A 554 3.70 18.84 -36.64
CA ASN A 554 2.39 18.58 -37.22
C ASN A 554 1.24 18.88 -36.24
N LEU A 555 0.02 18.84 -36.77
CA LEU A 555 -1.20 19.11 -36.00
C LEU A 555 -1.50 18.00 -34.97
N ASP A 556 -1.13 16.77 -35.26
CA ASP A 556 -1.46 15.62 -34.43
C ASP A 556 -0.70 15.66 -33.10
N GLU A 557 0.57 16.08 -33.12
CA GLU A 557 1.35 16.38 -31.92
C GLU A 557 0.74 17.51 -31.09
N ILE A 558 0.23 18.56 -31.74
CA ILE A 558 -0.44 19.68 -31.05
C ILE A 558 -1.76 19.20 -30.42
N LYS A 559 -2.51 18.34 -31.11
CA LYS A 559 -3.76 17.73 -30.61
C LYS A 559 -3.49 16.82 -29.41
N GLU A 560 -2.43 16.02 -29.44
CA GLU A 560 -2.01 15.19 -28.31
C GLU A 560 -1.77 16.06 -27.08
N VAL A 561 -1.02 17.15 -27.23
CA VAL A 561 -0.72 18.08 -26.13
C VAL A 561 -1.96 18.83 -25.65
N ALA A 562 -2.83 19.27 -26.56
CA ALA A 562 -4.08 19.97 -26.21
C ALA A 562 -5.08 19.05 -25.47
N GLY A 563 -5.18 17.78 -25.87
CA GLY A 563 -6.04 16.79 -25.23
C GLY A 563 -5.66 16.47 -23.78
N ILE A 564 -4.40 16.74 -23.39
CA ILE A 564 -3.96 16.65 -21.99
C ILE A 564 -4.64 17.73 -21.14
N PHE A 565 -4.89 18.93 -21.69
CA PHE A 565 -5.49 20.05 -20.96
C PHE A 565 -7.02 19.99 -20.88
N SER A 566 -7.69 19.39 -21.86
CA SER A 566 -9.15 19.40 -21.90
C SER A 566 -9.82 18.57 -20.82
N ASN A 567 -9.11 17.57 -20.29
CA ASN A 567 -9.56 16.70 -19.20
C ASN A 567 -9.22 17.23 -17.79
N VAL A 568 -8.67 18.44 -17.69
CA VAL A 568 -8.18 19.00 -16.42
C VAL A 568 -9.09 20.15 -15.97
N GLU A 569 -9.58 20.06 -14.74
CA GLU A 569 -10.28 21.16 -14.08
C GLU A 569 -9.28 22.21 -13.59
N LEU A 570 -9.65 23.49 -13.73
CA LEU A 570 -8.83 24.60 -13.27
C LEU A 570 -9.02 24.69 -11.76
N ASP A 571 -8.10 24.07 -11.04
CA ASP A 571 -8.14 23.82 -9.60
C ASP A 571 -8.43 25.09 -8.77
N GLU A 572 -9.33 25.00 -7.78
CA GLU A 572 -9.68 26.12 -6.88
C GLU A 572 -8.46 26.66 -6.11
N MET A 573 -7.45 25.80 -5.86
CA MET A 573 -6.18 26.16 -5.21
C MET A 573 -5.43 27.29 -5.93
N ILE A 574 -5.52 27.39 -7.26
CA ILE A 574 -4.91 28.47 -8.06
C ILE A 574 -5.49 29.85 -7.67
N THR A 575 -6.70 29.86 -7.11
CA THR A 575 -7.41 31.06 -6.69
C THR A 575 -6.98 31.55 -5.30
N GLU A 576 -6.56 30.66 -4.39
CA GLU A 576 -6.29 30.99 -2.97
C GLU A 576 -4.81 30.91 -2.56
N SER A 577 -3.99 30.06 -3.18
CA SER A 577 -2.64 29.69 -2.67
C SER A 577 -1.48 30.59 -3.13
N PHE A 578 -1.74 31.77 -3.71
CA PHE A 578 -0.69 32.69 -4.18
C PHE A 578 -0.06 33.47 -2.99
N LYS A 579 0.36 32.77 -1.95
CA LYS A 579 0.98 33.34 -0.76
C LYS A 579 2.42 32.86 -0.66
N VAL A 580 3.31 33.69 -1.18
CA VAL A 580 4.80 33.63 -1.15
C VAL A 580 5.41 33.00 -2.41
N MET A 581 6.04 33.84 -3.23
CA MET A 581 6.79 33.43 -4.41
C MET A 581 8.10 32.71 -4.01
N GLU A 582 8.65 31.81 -4.86
CA GLU A 582 9.98 31.19 -4.65
C GLU A 582 11.06 32.24 -4.30
N HIS A 583 11.02 33.40 -4.96
CA HIS A 583 11.91 34.52 -4.69
C HIS A 583 11.75 35.11 -3.28
N ASP A 584 10.53 35.22 -2.77
CA ASP A 584 10.27 35.77 -1.43
C ASP A 584 10.72 34.79 -0.33
N LYS A 585 10.61 33.48 -0.58
CA LYS A 585 11.12 32.45 0.33
C LYS A 585 12.65 32.44 0.34
N LEU A 586 13.27 32.46 -0.84
CA LEU A 586 14.72 32.53 -0.97
C LEU A 586 15.28 33.83 -0.37
N GLU A 587 14.62 34.97 -0.60
CA GLU A 587 14.97 36.26 0.01
C GLU A 587 14.90 36.19 1.54
N LYS A 588 13.85 35.58 2.11
CA LYS A 588 13.73 35.39 3.56
C LYS A 588 14.84 34.51 4.10
N LEU A 589 15.16 33.40 3.44
CA LEU A 589 16.25 32.50 3.85
C LEU A 589 17.61 33.18 3.77
N ILE A 590 17.88 33.95 2.71
CA ILE A 590 19.13 34.70 2.56
C ILE A 590 19.24 35.82 3.60
N LYS A 591 18.15 36.54 3.88
CA LYS A 591 18.10 37.52 4.97
C LYS A 591 18.31 36.86 6.32
N GLU A 592 17.69 35.71 6.57
CA GLU A 592 17.88 34.97 7.82
C GLU A 592 19.33 34.48 7.93
N LEU A 593 19.91 33.92 6.87
CA LEU A 593 21.31 33.51 6.81
C LEU A 593 22.23 34.68 7.14
N SER A 594 22.00 35.83 6.50
CA SER A 594 22.70 37.08 6.76
C SER A 594 22.57 37.50 8.24
N ASN A 595 21.38 37.44 8.81
CA ASN A 595 21.15 37.87 10.20
C ASN A 595 21.81 36.96 11.25
N ASN A 596 21.99 35.67 10.96
CA ASN A 596 22.71 34.74 11.86
C ASN A 596 24.23 34.88 11.75
N ILE A 597 24.75 35.69 10.83
CA ILE A 597 26.18 36.02 10.69
C ILE A 597 26.40 37.45 11.22
N THR A 598 26.80 37.55 12.49
CA THR A 598 26.96 38.83 13.21
C THR A 598 28.11 39.68 12.68
N GLU A 599 29.27 39.09 12.40
CA GLU A 599 30.46 39.78 11.87
C GLU A 599 30.78 39.33 10.44
N LYS A 600 30.35 40.12 9.45
CA LYS A 600 30.61 39.85 8.02
C LYS A 600 31.87 40.53 7.54
N THR A 601 32.75 39.77 6.90
CA THR A 601 33.90 40.27 6.12
C THR A 601 33.45 40.98 4.85
N ASN A 602 34.37 41.73 4.24
CA ASN A 602 34.14 42.33 2.92
C ASN A 602 33.82 41.26 1.86
N TYR A 603 34.48 40.10 1.94
CA TYR A 603 34.21 38.97 1.05
C TYR A 603 32.76 38.47 1.19
N GLU A 604 32.28 38.19 2.41
CA GLU A 604 30.90 37.74 2.63
C GLU A 604 29.85 38.79 2.24
N LYS A 605 30.13 40.08 2.50
CA LYS A 605 29.26 41.19 2.04
C LYS A 605 29.15 41.22 0.52
N GLU A 606 30.25 40.99 -0.20
CA GLU A 606 30.25 40.92 -1.66
C GLU A 606 29.41 39.73 -2.15
N LEU A 607 29.54 38.56 -1.51
CA LEU A 607 28.73 37.37 -1.85
C LEU A 607 27.23 37.62 -1.63
N PHE A 608 26.84 38.20 -0.48
CA PHE A 608 25.43 38.56 -0.24
C PHE A 608 24.91 39.57 -1.27
N ASN A 609 25.70 40.59 -1.61
CA ASN A 609 25.31 41.56 -2.64
C ASN A 609 25.10 40.91 -4.01
N LYS A 610 25.93 39.92 -4.38
CA LYS A 610 25.73 39.15 -5.62
C LYS A 610 24.41 38.38 -5.61
N ILE A 611 24.12 37.69 -4.50
CA ILE A 611 22.85 36.97 -4.32
C ILE A 611 21.65 37.93 -4.41
N ASP A 612 21.71 39.05 -3.69
CA ASP A 612 20.64 40.05 -3.68
C ASP A 612 20.38 40.65 -5.07
N ASN A 613 21.44 40.87 -5.87
CA ASN A 613 21.29 41.34 -7.25
C ASN A 613 20.57 40.33 -8.13
N ILE A 614 20.90 39.03 -8.01
CA ILE A 614 20.23 37.96 -8.76
C ILE A 614 18.74 37.87 -8.37
N ILE A 615 18.43 37.90 -7.06
CA ILE A 615 17.05 37.85 -6.56
C ILE A 615 16.25 39.06 -7.01
N ASN A 616 16.81 40.27 -6.89
CA ASN A 616 16.14 41.51 -7.29
C ASN A 616 15.88 41.57 -8.80
N PHE A 617 16.84 41.14 -9.62
CA PHE A 617 16.66 41.05 -11.06
C PHE A 617 15.48 40.13 -11.43
N ALA A 618 15.41 38.93 -10.83
CA ALA A 618 14.31 38.00 -11.06
C ALA A 618 12.95 38.58 -10.62
N LYS A 619 12.91 39.28 -9.47
CA LYS A 619 11.70 39.92 -8.95
C LYS A 619 11.12 40.97 -9.90
N THR A 620 11.98 41.76 -10.56
CA THR A 620 11.51 42.79 -11.52
C THR A 620 10.84 42.21 -12.77
N LYS A 621 11.22 41.00 -13.19
CA LYS A 621 10.59 40.29 -14.31
C LYS A 621 9.22 39.66 -13.96
N SER A 622 8.89 39.55 -12.68
CA SER A 622 7.90 38.59 -12.17
C SER A 622 6.55 39.18 -11.69
N LYS A 623 6.23 40.43 -12.04
CA LYS A 623 5.11 41.16 -11.41
C LYS A 623 3.70 40.55 -11.62
N ASN A 624 3.48 39.71 -12.63
CA ASN A 624 2.13 39.20 -13.00
C ASN A 624 1.99 37.66 -13.16
N ILE A 625 2.92 36.84 -12.62
CA ILE A 625 2.95 35.35 -12.80
C ILE A 625 1.56 34.71 -12.71
N ARG A 626 0.78 35.04 -11.66
CA ARG A 626 -0.54 34.41 -11.44
C ARG A 626 -1.47 34.61 -12.62
N THR A 627 -1.61 35.86 -13.06
CA THR A 627 -2.48 36.23 -14.16
C THR A 627 -1.98 35.58 -15.44
N ASP A 628 -0.67 35.62 -15.69
CA ASP A 628 -0.06 35.06 -16.88
C ASP A 628 -0.24 33.53 -16.94
N TYR A 629 -0.07 32.82 -15.81
CA TYR A 629 -0.32 31.38 -15.69
C TYR A 629 -1.79 31.02 -15.87
N VAL A 630 -2.72 31.72 -15.22
CA VAL A 630 -4.16 31.47 -15.34
C VAL A 630 -4.61 31.72 -16.78
N THR A 631 -4.17 32.82 -17.40
CA THR A 631 -4.44 33.11 -18.81
C THR A 631 -3.86 32.04 -19.71
N ALA A 632 -2.61 31.62 -19.51
CA ALA A 632 -1.97 30.54 -20.26
C ALA A 632 -2.78 29.25 -20.23
N PHE A 633 -3.18 28.82 -19.02
CA PHE A 633 -3.92 27.59 -18.82
C PHE A 633 -5.31 27.65 -19.46
N ILE A 634 -6.07 28.74 -19.26
CA ILE A 634 -7.40 28.93 -19.88
C ILE A 634 -7.29 28.88 -21.40
N SER A 635 -6.30 29.57 -21.96
CA SER A 635 -6.10 29.60 -23.40
C SER A 635 -5.71 28.22 -23.96
N LEU A 636 -4.84 27.46 -23.29
CA LEU A 636 -4.51 26.09 -23.68
C LEU A 636 -5.73 25.17 -23.64
N LYS A 637 -6.58 25.28 -22.62
CA LYS A 637 -7.83 24.54 -22.53
C LYS A 637 -8.79 24.87 -23.67
N SER A 638 -8.81 26.14 -24.11
CA SER A 638 -9.64 26.56 -25.24
C SER A 638 -9.14 26.07 -26.61
N LEU A 639 -7.85 25.70 -26.73
CA LEU A 639 -7.30 25.15 -27.98
C LEU A 639 -7.93 23.81 -28.33
N ASP A 640 -8.15 22.91 -27.37
CA ASP A 640 -8.75 21.60 -27.63
C ASP A 640 -10.16 21.71 -28.25
N VAL A 641 -10.95 22.69 -27.80
CA VAL A 641 -12.29 22.95 -28.34
C VAL A 641 -12.23 23.39 -29.81
N GLY A 642 -11.21 24.17 -30.19
CA GLY A 642 -11.02 24.66 -31.56
C GLY A 642 -10.32 23.68 -32.51
N LEU A 643 -9.63 22.67 -31.98
CA LEU A 643 -8.86 21.70 -32.76
C LEU A 643 -9.71 20.54 -33.35
N ASN A 644 -10.98 20.44 -32.96
CA ASN A 644 -11.95 19.45 -33.47
C ASN A 644 -12.59 19.84 -34.80
N ASP A 645 -12.26 21.00 -35.37
CA ASP A 645 -12.79 21.46 -36.65
C ASP A 645 -11.99 20.90 -37.84
N ASN A 646 -12.68 20.35 -38.85
CA ASN A 646 -12.06 19.64 -40.00
C ASN A 646 -11.32 20.54 -41.01
N LYS A 647 -11.09 21.83 -40.70
CA LYS A 647 -10.45 22.82 -41.60
C LYS A 647 -9.32 23.56 -40.90
N ILE A 648 -8.31 22.83 -40.46
CA ILE A 648 -7.11 23.41 -39.87
C ILE A 648 -6.01 23.49 -40.94
N ASP A 649 -5.65 24.71 -41.33
CA ASP A 649 -4.58 24.98 -42.30
C ASP A 649 -3.23 25.28 -41.61
N HIS A 650 -2.17 25.46 -42.41
CA HIS A 650 -0.84 25.81 -41.90
C HIS A 650 -0.82 27.17 -41.15
N ASN A 651 -1.74 28.09 -41.44
CA ASN A 651 -1.81 29.39 -40.76
C ASN A 651 -2.37 29.24 -39.33
N VAL A 652 -3.32 28.33 -39.13
CA VAL A 652 -3.84 28.00 -37.79
C VAL A 652 -2.74 27.37 -36.93
N ILE A 653 -1.98 26.40 -37.45
CA ILE A 653 -0.83 25.80 -36.74
C ILE A 653 0.19 26.88 -36.36
N ARG A 654 0.52 27.78 -37.29
CA ARG A 654 1.43 28.90 -37.03
C ARG A 654 0.88 29.85 -35.96
N GLY A 655 -0.42 30.12 -35.97
CA GLY A 655 -1.12 30.92 -34.97
C GLY A 655 -1.06 30.31 -33.58
N ILE A 656 -1.28 29.00 -33.46
CA ILE A 656 -1.19 28.25 -32.19
C ILE A 656 0.24 28.31 -31.64
N LYS A 657 1.25 28.06 -32.48
CA LYS A 657 2.66 28.17 -32.09
C LYS A 657 3.04 29.58 -31.66
N PHE A 658 2.59 30.59 -32.40
CA PHE A 658 2.82 31.99 -32.06
C PHE A 658 2.21 32.33 -30.70
N PHE A 659 0.98 31.90 -30.45
CA PHE A 659 0.30 32.08 -29.17
C PHE A 659 1.04 31.37 -28.02
N ALA A 660 1.46 30.12 -28.22
CA ALA A 660 2.23 29.38 -27.22
C ALA A 660 3.58 30.07 -26.91
N ASN A 661 4.30 30.55 -27.93
CA ASN A 661 5.52 31.34 -27.75
C ASN A 661 5.25 32.65 -26.98
N LYS A 662 4.20 33.39 -27.34
CA LYS A 662 3.82 34.62 -26.63
C LYS A 662 3.50 34.36 -25.16
N THR A 663 2.85 33.23 -24.90
CA THR A 663 2.52 32.79 -23.54
C THR A 663 3.77 32.41 -22.76
N LEU A 664 4.73 31.71 -23.37
CA LEU A 664 6.03 31.40 -22.78
C LEU A 664 6.85 32.67 -22.46
N GLU A 665 6.78 33.71 -23.28
CA GLU A 665 7.41 35.01 -23.01
C GLU A 665 6.79 35.70 -21.79
N ASN A 666 5.49 35.51 -21.58
CA ASN A 666 4.73 36.20 -20.53
C ASN A 666 4.75 35.46 -19.20
N ILE A 667 4.81 34.12 -19.16
CA ILE A 667 5.01 33.37 -17.91
C ILE A 667 6.44 33.69 -17.45
N PRO A 668 6.62 34.48 -16.38
CA PRO A 668 7.95 34.86 -15.93
C PRO A 668 8.76 33.61 -15.68
N SER A 669 9.96 33.55 -16.25
CA SER A 669 10.90 32.51 -15.89
C SER A 669 11.06 32.55 -14.36
N GLN A 670 10.80 31.43 -13.69
CA GLN A 670 11.41 31.14 -12.38
C GLN A 670 12.89 31.56 -12.43
N ILE A 671 13.53 31.81 -11.26
CA ILE A 671 14.98 32.08 -11.23
C ILE A 671 15.64 31.08 -12.17
N GLU A 672 16.32 31.57 -13.22
CA GLU A 672 16.85 30.69 -14.25
C GLU A 672 17.74 29.63 -13.59
N SER A 673 17.72 28.39 -14.07
CA SER A 673 18.42 27.26 -13.43
C SER A 673 19.88 27.61 -13.09
N HIS A 674 20.59 28.33 -13.96
CA HIS A 674 21.95 28.79 -13.68
C HIS A 674 22.05 29.79 -12.52
N ASN A 675 21.07 30.70 -12.37
CA ASN A 675 21.00 31.67 -11.28
C ASN A 675 20.69 30.98 -9.94
N LEU A 676 19.84 29.93 -9.94
CA LEU A 676 19.61 29.11 -8.74
C LEU A 676 20.88 28.37 -8.31
N LYS A 677 21.58 27.75 -9.27
CA LYS A 677 22.88 27.11 -9.02
C LYS A 677 23.88 28.12 -8.45
N GLU A 678 23.98 29.30 -9.04
CA GLU A 678 24.88 30.35 -8.56
C GLU A 678 24.52 30.79 -7.12
N ILE A 679 23.24 31.01 -6.80
CA ILE A 679 22.83 31.36 -5.42
C ILE A 679 23.22 30.27 -4.42
N ALA A 680 23.03 29.00 -4.77
CA ALA A 680 23.42 27.88 -3.92
C ALA A 680 24.95 27.81 -3.72
N GLU A 681 25.75 27.99 -4.77
CA GLU A 681 27.22 28.05 -4.67
C GLU A 681 27.70 29.21 -3.80
N LEU A 682 27.11 30.40 -4.00
CA LEU A 682 27.44 31.59 -3.22
C LEU A 682 27.09 31.36 -1.74
N SER A 683 25.95 30.72 -1.46
CA SER A 683 25.52 30.37 -0.09
C SER A 683 26.46 29.36 0.56
N MET A 684 26.95 28.35 -0.18
CA MET A 684 27.97 27.42 0.32
C MET A 684 29.30 28.11 0.61
N LYS A 685 29.75 29.03 -0.27
CA LYS A 685 30.96 29.84 -0.06
C LYS A 685 30.85 30.70 1.20
N ILE A 686 29.66 31.28 1.45
CA ILE A 686 29.37 32.01 2.70
C ILE A 686 29.50 31.09 3.91
N SER A 687 28.81 29.94 3.92
CA SER A 687 28.88 28.99 5.03
C SER A 687 30.31 28.52 5.31
N HIS A 688 31.08 28.19 4.27
CA HIS A 688 32.47 27.76 4.41
C HIS A 688 33.38 28.86 4.99
N SER A 689 33.21 30.10 4.54
CA SER A 689 33.96 31.27 5.03
C SER A 689 33.68 31.55 6.52
N VAL A 690 32.45 31.33 6.95
CA VAL A 690 32.00 31.68 8.31
C VAL A 690 32.27 30.56 9.32
N ARG A 691 32.41 29.31 8.86
CA ARG A 691 32.50 28.08 9.69
C ARG A 691 33.47 28.16 10.87
N SER A 692 34.61 28.83 10.71
CA SER A 692 35.66 28.91 11.74
C SER A 692 35.43 30.01 12.79
N ARG A 693 34.41 30.87 12.63
CA ARG A 693 34.22 32.10 13.43
C ARG A 693 32.88 32.18 14.15
N ILE A 694 31.96 31.28 13.85
CA ILE A 694 30.64 31.24 14.46
C ILE A 694 30.61 30.22 15.61
N GLN A 695 29.86 30.53 16.67
CA GLN A 695 29.58 29.61 17.79
C GLN A 695 28.75 28.41 17.33
N ASP A 696 28.93 27.25 17.95
CA ASP A 696 28.33 25.97 17.52
C ASP A 696 26.80 26.04 17.30
N ASP A 697 26.03 26.66 18.21
CA ASP A 697 24.57 26.78 18.06
C ASP A 697 24.15 27.62 16.83
N ASN A 698 24.92 28.67 16.53
CA ASN A 698 24.70 29.50 15.35
C ASN A 698 25.23 28.80 14.09
N LEU A 699 26.25 27.94 14.21
CA LEU A 699 26.81 27.17 13.10
C LEU A 699 25.80 26.16 12.58
N ASP A 700 25.11 25.45 13.47
CA ASP A 700 24.03 24.53 13.12
C ASP A 700 22.91 25.24 12.35
N LYS A 701 22.55 26.46 12.76
CA LYS A 701 21.52 27.25 12.10
C LYS A 701 21.97 27.75 10.72
N VAL A 702 23.23 28.21 10.59
CA VAL A 702 23.83 28.59 9.31
C VAL A 702 23.87 27.40 8.35
N ASN A 703 24.35 26.24 8.81
CA ASN A 703 24.37 25.01 8.02
C ASN A 703 22.98 24.61 7.56
N ARG A 704 21.98 24.63 8.46
CA ARG A 704 20.58 24.33 8.13
C ARG A 704 20.06 25.25 7.02
N LEU A 705 20.26 26.56 7.15
CA LEU A 705 19.78 27.55 6.16
C LEU A 705 20.48 27.36 4.81
N THR A 706 21.79 27.10 4.81
CA THR A 706 22.54 26.80 3.58
C THR A 706 22.05 25.52 2.90
N CYS A 707 21.78 24.45 3.67
CA CYS A 707 21.19 23.23 3.14
C CYS A 707 19.79 23.47 2.57
N GLU A 708 18.95 24.23 3.24
CA GLU A 708 17.60 24.56 2.76
C GLU A 708 17.65 25.35 1.44
N ILE A 709 18.54 26.34 1.33
CA ILE A 709 18.80 27.07 0.08
C ILE A 709 19.25 26.12 -1.04
N PHE A 710 20.15 25.19 -0.72
CA PHE A 710 20.64 24.20 -1.68
C PHE A 710 19.52 23.31 -2.21
N TYR A 711 18.69 22.73 -1.34
CA TYR A 711 17.60 21.86 -1.78
C TYR A 711 16.51 22.60 -2.55
N ILE A 712 16.26 23.87 -2.23
CA ILE A 712 15.39 24.73 -3.06
C ILE A 712 15.98 24.91 -4.47
N ALA A 713 17.28 25.16 -4.58
CA ALA A 713 17.94 25.28 -5.87
C ALA A 713 17.94 23.95 -6.65
N GLU A 714 18.20 22.83 -5.99
CA GLU A 714 18.17 21.50 -6.60
C GLU A 714 16.77 21.17 -7.17
N LEU A 715 15.71 21.37 -6.39
CA LEU A 715 14.33 21.21 -6.86
C LEU A 715 13.98 22.17 -7.99
N GLY A 716 14.43 23.42 -7.90
CA GLY A 716 14.19 24.44 -8.92
C GLY A 716 14.84 24.08 -10.26
N THR A 717 16.06 23.55 -10.24
CA THR A 717 16.86 23.22 -11.44
C THR A 717 16.44 21.91 -12.12
N GLY A 718 15.86 20.95 -11.37
CA GLY A 718 15.43 19.65 -11.89
C GLY A 718 16.58 18.74 -12.31
N ASP A 719 17.81 19.05 -11.90
CA ASP A 719 19.05 18.39 -12.34
C ASP A 719 19.73 17.70 -11.15
N LEU A 720 19.51 16.38 -11.04
CA LEU A 720 20.12 15.50 -10.02
C LEU A 720 21.66 15.38 -10.17
N LYS A 721 22.25 15.85 -11.27
CA LYS A 721 23.68 15.66 -11.60
C LYS A 721 24.60 16.81 -11.19
N TRP A 722 24.11 17.79 -10.44
CA TRP A 722 24.91 18.96 -10.06
C TRP A 722 25.75 18.77 -8.77
N ILE A 723 25.79 17.54 -8.25
CA ILE A 723 26.82 17.05 -7.32
C ILE A 723 27.98 16.50 -8.13
#